data_AF-A0A6F9AHZ9-F1
#
_entry.id   AF-A0A6F9AHZ9-F1
#
_cell.length_a   1.000
_cell.length_b   1.000
_cell.length_c   1.000
_cell.angle_alpha   90.00
_cell.angle_beta   90.00
_cell.angle_gamma   90.00
#
_symmetry.space_group_name_H-M   'P 1'
#
loop_
_entity.id
_entity.type
_entity.pdbx_description
1 polymer ?
#
loop_
_entity_poly.entity_id
_entity_poly.type
_entity_poly.pdbx_seq_one_letter_code
_entity_poly.pdbx_strand_id
1 'polypeptide(L)'
;MYPSTLNNPADQMDVIGVGGIDFEDNIARFSSRGMTTWELPGGYGRVKPDVVTYGSGVRGSGMKEGCRSLSGTSVASPVVAGAVTLLVSTVLNRELVNPASMKQALIASARRLPGVNMFEQGHGKLDLIRAYQILNSYKPQASLSPSYIDLTECPYMWPYCSQPIYYGGMPTIVNATILNGMGVTGRILDKPIWQPYLPQNGDHIDVAVSYSPVLWPWAGYLAVSISVAKKAASWEGIAQGHVMVTVSSPAGNNVKIVPTPPRSKRVLWDQYHNLRYPPGYFPRDNLRMKNDPLDWNGDHIHTNFRDMYQHLRSTGYFVEVLGAPITCFDASQYGTLMMVDSEEEYFPEEITKLRRDIDKGLSLIVFSDWYNTSVMRKVKFYDENTRQWWMPDTGGANVPALNDLISVWGMAFSDGLYEGDFTMADHDMYYASGCSIAKFPEDGIVIAKTLKDQGLEVLKQETVVVDGVPILGMYQTPSEGGGRIALYGDSNCIDDSHRQKDCFWLLDALLQYTSYSMTPSSLTHSKSRVAPPTGTNHPLPERLEGNHLYRYSKVLEAHLGDPKSRPLPACPHLSWSKPQPLNETAPSNLWKHQKLLSIDMDKVVLPNIRNYKPQVRPLSPGESGAWDIPGGIMPGRYNQEVGQTIPMFAFLGAMVVLSFFVVQLTKSKSKPKRRKPRVKRATYLQHQQLAPTGKNPTV
;
A
#
# COMPACT_ATOMS: atom_id res chain seq x y z
N MET A 1 -4.58 2.60 33.25
CA MET A 1 -4.38 3.12 31.88
C MET A 1 -5.47 2.48 31.02
N TYR A 2 -6.16 3.24 30.18
CA TYR A 2 -7.43 2.84 29.56
C TYR A 2 -7.25 1.77 28.46
N PRO A 3 -8.12 0.76 28.37
CA PRO A 3 -8.14 -0.23 27.28
C PRO A 3 -8.70 0.42 26.00
N SER A 4 -7.81 1.02 25.20
CA SER A 4 -8.01 1.49 23.80
C SER A 4 -6.81 2.32 23.36
N THR A 5 -5.61 1.73 23.40
CA THR A 5 -4.36 2.38 22.94
C THR A 5 -3.65 1.58 21.86
N LEU A 6 -4.26 0.48 21.42
CA LEU A 6 -3.77 -0.35 20.33
C LEU A 6 -4.17 0.30 19.00
N ASN A 7 -3.18 0.73 18.21
CA ASN A 7 -3.39 1.49 16.99
C ASN A 7 -2.82 0.77 15.76
N ASN A 8 -3.34 1.16 14.58
CA ASN A 8 -2.81 0.80 13.27
C ASN A 8 -1.32 1.18 13.15
N PRO A 9 -0.44 0.30 12.60
CA PRO A 9 -0.73 -0.99 11.97
C PRO A 9 -0.62 -2.23 12.86
N ALA A 10 -0.34 -2.09 14.16
CA ALA A 10 -0.15 -3.24 15.05
C ALA A 10 -1.44 -4.06 15.28
N ASP A 11 -2.59 -3.45 15.03
CA ASP A 11 -3.94 -4.00 15.19
C ASP A 11 -4.47 -4.75 13.95
N GLN A 12 -3.71 -4.75 12.84
CA GLN A 12 -4.05 -5.49 11.63
C GLN A 12 -3.90 -7.01 11.82
N MET A 13 -4.71 -7.79 11.09
CA MET A 13 -4.74 -9.26 11.22
C MET A 13 -3.44 -9.92 10.77
N ASP A 14 -2.82 -9.43 9.70
CA ASP A 14 -1.61 -10.00 9.11
C ASP A 14 -0.31 -9.55 9.79
N VAL A 15 -0.37 -8.49 10.61
CA VAL A 15 0.79 -7.96 11.33
C VAL A 15 0.99 -8.72 12.65
N ILE A 16 2.23 -8.98 13.03
CA ILE A 16 2.59 -9.45 14.39
C ILE A 16 2.62 -8.22 15.31
N GLY A 17 1.56 -8.03 16.09
CA GLY A 17 1.45 -6.98 17.08
C GLY A 17 2.22 -7.35 18.35
N VAL A 18 3.08 -6.45 18.82
CA VAL A 18 4.00 -6.73 19.93
C VAL A 18 3.78 -5.75 21.08
N GLY A 19 3.44 -6.28 22.26
CA GLY A 19 3.41 -5.51 23.51
C GLY A 19 4.74 -5.56 24.27
N GLY A 20 4.89 -4.68 25.25
CA GLY A 20 6.10 -4.55 26.06
C GLY A 20 5.93 -5.03 27.50
N ILE A 21 6.91 -5.77 28.01
CA ILE A 21 7.04 -6.15 29.43
C ILE A 21 8.36 -5.64 30.04
N ASP A 22 8.43 -5.62 31.37
CA ASP A 22 9.68 -5.45 32.13
C ASP A 22 10.39 -6.80 32.38
N PHE A 23 11.52 -6.76 33.09
CA PHE A 23 12.33 -7.95 33.37
C PHE A 23 11.71 -8.86 34.42
N GLU A 24 10.74 -8.35 35.18
CA GLU A 24 9.92 -9.05 36.17
C GLU A 24 8.65 -9.68 35.57
N ASP A 25 8.52 -9.67 34.23
CA ASP A 25 7.38 -10.21 33.48
C ASP A 25 6.05 -9.48 33.73
N ASN A 26 6.09 -8.21 34.16
CA ASN A 26 4.89 -7.36 34.24
C ASN A 26 4.65 -6.62 32.92
N ILE A 27 3.38 -6.41 32.55
CA ILE A 27 3.01 -5.57 31.41
C ILE A 27 3.48 -4.14 31.65
N ALA A 28 4.33 -3.65 30.75
CA ALA A 28 4.89 -2.31 30.85
C ALA A 28 3.77 -1.26 30.80
N ARG A 29 3.92 -0.18 31.56
CA ARG A 29 2.89 0.87 31.66
C ARG A 29 2.56 1.50 30.31
N PHE A 30 3.53 1.64 29.41
CA PHE A 30 3.32 2.21 28.06
C PHE A 30 2.79 1.19 27.04
N SER A 31 2.73 -0.11 27.37
CA SER A 31 2.29 -1.12 26.41
C SER A 31 0.82 -0.90 26.09
N SER A 32 0.50 -0.88 24.79
CA SER A 32 -0.88 -0.78 24.32
C SER A 32 -1.70 -1.98 24.78
N ARG A 33 -2.99 -1.72 25.08
CA ARG A 33 -3.93 -2.70 25.62
C ARG A 33 -5.31 -2.52 24.98
N GLY A 34 -6.08 -3.58 24.96
CA GLY A 34 -7.46 -3.61 24.50
C GLY A 34 -7.63 -4.39 23.20
N MET A 35 -8.89 -4.69 22.90
CA MET A 35 -9.30 -5.30 21.64
C MET A 35 -9.15 -4.34 20.46
N THR A 36 -9.09 -4.89 19.25
CA THR A 36 -9.15 -4.07 18.03
C THR A 36 -10.51 -3.38 17.90
N THR A 37 -10.55 -2.19 17.28
CA THR A 37 -11.80 -1.43 17.06
C THR A 37 -12.33 -1.55 15.62
N TRP A 38 -11.68 -2.36 14.77
CA TRP A 38 -12.01 -2.55 13.35
C TRP A 38 -13.42 -3.07 13.10
N GLU A 39 -13.97 -3.83 14.06
CA GLU A 39 -15.27 -4.47 13.91
C GLU A 39 -16.44 -3.59 14.34
N LEU A 40 -16.19 -2.40 14.90
CA LEU A 40 -17.25 -1.46 15.26
C LEU A 40 -17.90 -0.84 14.01
N PRO A 41 -19.22 -0.57 14.03
CA PRO A 41 -20.16 -0.75 15.14
C PRO A 41 -20.83 -2.15 15.19
N GLY A 42 -20.60 -3.02 14.22
CA GLY A 42 -21.34 -4.28 14.05
C GLY A 42 -20.78 -5.51 14.76
N GLY A 43 -19.56 -5.44 15.28
CA GLY A 43 -18.86 -6.49 16.01
C GLY A 43 -18.17 -5.96 17.27
N TYR A 44 -17.28 -6.74 17.87
CA TYR A 44 -16.73 -6.46 19.21
C TYR A 44 -15.27 -6.03 19.19
N GLY A 45 -14.37 -6.91 18.74
CA GLY A 45 -12.95 -6.67 18.65
C GLY A 45 -12.14 -7.96 18.73
N ARG A 46 -10.94 -7.99 18.13
CA ARG A 46 -10.04 -9.15 18.08
C ARG A 46 -8.97 -9.08 19.16
N VAL A 47 -8.41 -10.23 19.48
CA VAL A 47 -7.26 -10.34 20.40
C VAL A 47 -6.03 -9.70 19.78
N LYS A 48 -5.53 -8.65 20.44
CA LYS A 48 -4.25 -8.00 20.19
C LYS A 48 -3.71 -7.43 21.51
N PRO A 49 -2.38 -7.24 21.68
CA PRO A 49 -1.30 -7.64 20.76
C PRO A 49 -1.26 -9.17 20.56
N ASP A 50 -0.45 -9.67 19.62
CA ASP A 50 -0.34 -11.12 19.40
C ASP A 50 0.56 -11.77 20.48
N VAL A 51 1.67 -11.11 20.82
CA VAL A 51 2.64 -11.54 21.83
C VAL A 51 3.21 -10.34 22.59
N VAL A 52 3.88 -10.59 23.72
CA VAL A 52 4.66 -9.58 24.44
C VAL A 52 6.12 -9.99 24.58
N THR A 53 7.02 -9.00 24.66
CA THR A 53 8.44 -9.22 24.94
C THR A 53 9.05 -8.05 25.70
N TYR A 54 10.30 -8.19 26.13
CA TYR A 54 11.02 -7.16 26.87
C TYR A 54 11.05 -5.85 26.08
N GLY A 55 10.47 -4.81 26.68
CA GLY A 55 10.40 -3.48 26.11
C GLY A 55 10.68 -2.38 27.11
N SER A 56 10.84 -2.69 28.40
CA SER A 56 11.16 -1.73 29.46
C SER A 56 12.58 -1.95 29.96
N GLY A 57 13.40 -0.89 29.98
CA GLY A 57 14.75 -0.93 30.53
C GLY A 57 15.76 -1.77 29.73
N VAL A 58 15.47 -2.04 28.46
CA VAL A 58 16.31 -2.90 27.60
C VAL A 58 17.57 -2.15 27.20
N ARG A 59 18.75 -2.75 27.36
CA ARG A 59 20.02 -2.16 26.93
C ARG A 59 20.18 -2.29 25.41
N GLY A 60 20.22 -1.16 24.71
CA GLY A 60 20.47 -1.06 23.26
C GLY A 60 21.66 -0.16 22.92
N SER A 61 21.97 0.01 21.65
CA SER A 61 23.11 0.82 21.19
C SER A 61 22.92 2.32 21.48
N GLY A 62 23.95 2.99 22.00
CA GLY A 62 24.02 4.45 22.08
C GLY A 62 24.39 5.09 20.73
N MET A 63 24.08 6.38 20.56
CA MET A 63 24.38 7.13 19.31
C MET A 63 25.86 7.43 19.09
N LYS A 64 26.67 7.42 20.15
CA LYS A 64 28.12 7.70 20.09
C LYS A 64 28.90 6.41 20.33
N GLU A 65 28.87 5.90 21.55
CA GLU A 65 29.49 4.63 21.97
C GLU A 65 28.70 4.01 23.13
N GLY A 66 28.89 2.71 23.37
CA GLY A 66 28.33 1.98 24.52
C GLY A 66 26.83 1.64 24.43
N CYS A 67 26.28 1.17 25.55
CA CYS A 67 24.88 0.77 25.66
C CYS A 67 24.06 1.78 26.49
N ARG A 68 22.81 2.01 26.08
CA ARG A 68 21.83 2.82 26.83
C ARG A 68 20.58 2.01 27.13
N SER A 69 19.96 2.28 28.29
CA SER A 69 18.64 1.73 28.63
C SER A 69 17.52 2.44 27.84
N LEU A 70 16.70 1.66 27.15
CA LEU A 70 15.61 2.09 26.28
C LEU A 70 14.29 1.47 26.76
N SER A 71 13.21 2.24 26.66
CA SER A 71 11.86 1.78 27.01
C SER A 71 10.85 2.19 25.93
N GLY A 72 10.02 1.25 25.49
CA GLY A 72 8.95 1.47 24.52
C GLY A 72 8.56 0.19 23.78
N THR A 73 7.36 0.15 23.21
CA THR A 73 6.98 -0.90 22.24
C THR A 73 7.84 -0.82 20.97
N SER A 74 8.38 0.36 20.64
CA SER A 74 9.44 0.57 19.64
C SER A 74 10.75 -0.17 19.96
N VAL A 75 10.91 -0.67 21.19
CA VAL A 75 12.03 -1.54 21.60
C VAL A 75 11.62 -3.01 21.58
N ALA A 76 10.39 -3.33 21.99
CA ALA A 76 9.86 -4.70 21.96
C ALA A 76 9.70 -5.24 20.53
N SER A 77 9.21 -4.41 19.59
CA SER A 77 9.03 -4.79 18.19
C SER A 77 10.32 -5.28 17.50
N PRO A 78 11.46 -4.55 17.53
CA PRO A 78 12.70 -5.02 16.94
C PRO A 78 13.29 -6.26 17.66
N VAL A 79 12.99 -6.50 18.94
CA VAL A 79 13.34 -7.76 19.61
C VAL A 79 12.62 -8.95 18.96
N VAL A 80 11.33 -8.81 18.66
CA VAL A 80 10.57 -9.85 17.92
C VAL A 80 11.08 -9.96 16.48
N ALA A 81 11.42 -8.86 15.80
CA ALA A 81 12.01 -8.92 14.47
C ALA A 81 13.35 -9.68 14.44
N GLY A 82 14.20 -9.48 15.46
CA GLY A 82 15.43 -10.27 15.64
C GLY A 82 15.15 -11.74 15.92
N ALA A 83 14.15 -12.04 16.76
CA ALA A 83 13.71 -13.40 17.03
C ALA A 83 13.20 -14.10 15.75
N VAL A 84 12.36 -13.44 14.96
CA VAL A 84 11.89 -13.93 13.65
C VAL A 84 13.07 -14.17 12.71
N THR A 85 14.05 -13.26 12.69
CA THR A 85 15.27 -13.43 11.87
C THR A 85 16.04 -14.69 12.25
N LEU A 86 16.20 -14.96 13.56
CA LEU A 86 16.81 -16.20 14.05
C LEU A 86 15.98 -17.44 13.71
N LEU A 87 14.65 -17.37 13.83
CA LEU A 87 13.78 -18.48 13.49
C LEU A 87 13.84 -18.80 11.99
N VAL A 88 13.75 -17.79 11.12
CA VAL A 88 13.86 -17.96 9.66
C VAL A 88 15.22 -18.53 9.26
N SER A 89 16.31 -18.19 9.96
CA SER A 89 17.64 -18.76 9.66
C SER A 89 17.72 -20.26 9.90
N THR A 90 16.86 -20.81 10.76
CA THR A 90 16.80 -22.25 11.05
C THR A 90 15.89 -23.04 10.09
N VAL A 91 15.04 -22.37 9.31
CA VAL A 91 14.12 -23.02 8.39
C VAL A 91 14.88 -23.51 7.15
N LEU A 92 15.00 -24.82 7.00
CA LEU A 92 15.65 -25.46 5.84
C LEU A 92 14.86 -25.23 4.55
N ASN A 93 13.54 -25.46 4.59
CA ASN A 93 12.64 -25.27 3.44
C ASN A 93 11.84 -23.97 3.59
N ARG A 94 12.44 -22.85 3.18
CA ARG A 94 11.83 -21.52 3.30
C ARG A 94 10.50 -21.37 2.57
N GLU A 95 10.26 -22.18 1.53
CA GLU A 95 9.01 -22.19 0.76
C GLU A 95 7.79 -22.66 1.56
N LEU A 96 8.01 -23.39 2.67
CA LEU A 96 6.94 -23.87 3.55
C LEU A 96 6.53 -22.86 4.63
N VAL A 97 7.25 -21.74 4.75
CA VAL A 97 7.05 -20.76 5.81
C VAL A 97 6.74 -19.38 5.19
N ASN A 98 5.57 -18.86 5.54
CA ASN A 98 5.09 -17.52 5.20
C ASN A 98 4.84 -16.68 6.48
N PRO A 99 4.50 -15.38 6.36
CA PRO A 99 4.23 -14.55 7.54
C PRO A 99 3.17 -15.10 8.50
N ALA A 100 2.11 -15.73 8.00
CA ALA A 100 1.11 -16.38 8.86
C ALA A 100 1.68 -17.59 9.59
N SER A 101 2.46 -18.45 8.94
CA SER A 101 3.11 -19.59 9.62
C SER A 101 4.08 -19.15 10.72
N MET A 102 4.82 -18.06 10.50
CA MET A 102 5.69 -17.47 11.51
C MET A 102 4.84 -16.94 12.68
N LYS A 103 3.78 -16.19 12.39
CA LYS A 103 2.84 -15.71 13.40
C LYS A 103 2.21 -16.86 14.19
N GLN A 104 1.80 -17.94 13.53
CA GLN A 104 1.28 -19.17 14.13
C GLN A 104 2.27 -19.80 15.10
N ALA A 105 3.54 -19.92 14.70
CA ALA A 105 4.56 -20.48 15.57
C ALA A 105 4.80 -19.61 16.81
N LEU A 106 4.88 -18.29 16.63
CA LEU A 106 5.07 -17.35 17.73
C LEU A 106 3.91 -17.41 18.74
N ILE A 107 2.66 -17.36 18.28
CA ILE A 107 1.49 -17.40 19.17
C ILE A 107 1.35 -18.76 19.87
N ALA A 108 1.56 -19.86 19.15
CA ALA A 108 1.43 -21.21 19.72
C ALA A 108 2.56 -21.53 20.72
N SER A 109 3.72 -20.88 20.55
CA SER A 109 4.86 -21.04 21.45
C SER A 109 4.78 -20.19 22.72
N ALA A 110 3.99 -19.10 22.69
CA ALA A 110 4.04 -18.06 23.70
C ALA A 110 3.67 -18.57 25.10
N ARG A 111 4.38 -18.05 26.11
CA ARG A 111 4.16 -18.40 27.52
C ARG A 111 3.28 -17.35 28.18
N ARG A 112 2.08 -17.74 28.58
CA ARG A 112 1.15 -16.85 29.30
C ARG A 112 1.75 -16.32 30.59
N LEU A 113 1.49 -15.04 30.84
CA LEU A 113 1.77 -14.32 32.08
C LEU A 113 0.60 -14.52 33.05
N PRO A 114 0.88 -14.85 34.32
CA PRO A 114 -0.18 -15.06 35.31
C PRO A 114 -0.88 -13.74 35.65
N GLY A 115 -2.20 -13.78 35.84
CA GLY A 115 -2.98 -12.63 36.29
C GLY A 115 -3.24 -11.54 35.24
N VAL A 116 -2.87 -11.76 33.97
CA VAL A 116 -3.04 -10.80 32.87
C VAL A 116 -4.05 -11.33 31.84
N ASN A 117 -4.90 -10.48 31.26
CA ASN A 117 -5.89 -10.92 30.26
C ASN A 117 -5.33 -10.94 28.83
N MET A 118 -5.97 -11.68 27.92
CA MET A 118 -5.53 -11.83 26.54
C MET A 118 -5.47 -10.51 25.74
N PHE A 119 -6.22 -9.47 26.11
CA PHE A 119 -6.16 -8.16 25.45
C PHE A 119 -5.03 -7.26 25.99
N GLU A 120 -4.27 -7.74 26.97
CA GLU A 120 -3.05 -7.08 27.46
C GLU A 120 -1.80 -7.84 27.05
N GLN A 121 -1.82 -9.17 27.12
CA GLN A 121 -0.66 -10.02 26.84
C GLN A 121 -0.72 -10.76 25.49
N GLY A 122 -1.86 -10.74 24.79
CA GLY A 122 -2.08 -11.62 23.65
C GLY A 122 -2.04 -13.10 24.05
N HIS A 123 -1.20 -13.85 23.34
CA HIS A 123 -0.89 -15.24 23.68
C HIS A 123 0.19 -15.40 24.75
N GLY A 124 0.82 -14.29 25.15
CA GLY A 124 1.80 -14.24 26.22
C GLY A 124 3.20 -13.85 25.75
N LYS A 125 4.18 -14.11 26.61
CA LYS A 125 5.58 -13.79 26.38
C LYS A 125 6.18 -14.66 25.29
N LEU A 126 6.93 -14.04 24.37
CA LEU A 126 7.71 -14.72 23.34
C LEU A 126 8.60 -15.84 23.92
N ASP A 127 8.48 -17.06 23.37
CA ASP A 127 9.36 -18.19 23.64
C ASP A 127 10.08 -18.62 22.35
N LEU A 128 11.30 -18.15 22.18
CA LEU A 128 12.09 -18.39 20.96
C LEU A 128 12.42 -19.88 20.75
N ILE A 129 12.69 -20.62 21.82
CA ILE A 129 13.11 -22.02 21.72
C ILE A 129 11.91 -22.90 21.34
N ARG A 130 10.75 -22.65 21.93
CA ARG A 130 9.53 -23.37 21.58
C ARG A 130 9.03 -23.00 20.19
N ALA A 131 9.14 -21.73 19.77
CA ALA A 131 8.83 -21.31 18.41
C ALA A 131 9.71 -22.04 17.39
N TYR A 132 11.00 -22.20 17.68
CA TYR A 132 11.93 -22.96 16.85
C TYR A 132 11.50 -24.43 16.69
N GLN A 133 11.10 -25.09 17.78
CA GLN A 133 10.63 -26.48 17.74
C GLN A 133 9.37 -26.65 16.91
N ILE A 134 8.42 -25.71 17.03
CA ILE A 134 7.20 -25.70 16.23
C ILE A 134 7.54 -25.51 14.75
N LEU A 135 8.41 -24.55 14.41
CA LEU A 135 8.83 -24.31 13.02
C LEU A 135 9.58 -25.49 12.41
N ASN A 136 10.42 -26.19 13.19
CA ASN A 136 11.18 -27.33 12.71
C ASN A 136 10.30 -28.52 12.29
N SER A 137 9.09 -28.63 12.86
CA SER A 137 8.11 -29.66 12.53
C SER A 137 6.85 -29.10 11.86
N TYR A 138 6.92 -27.85 11.40
CA TYR A 138 5.77 -27.12 10.90
C TYR A 138 5.27 -27.70 9.59
N LYS A 139 3.96 -27.93 9.53
CA LYS A 139 3.23 -28.25 8.31
C LYS A 139 2.31 -27.09 7.98
N PRO A 140 2.34 -26.57 6.73
CA PRO A 140 1.45 -25.51 6.31
C PRO A 140 -0.02 -25.84 6.64
N GLN A 141 -0.65 -24.99 7.45
CA GLN A 141 -2.00 -25.24 7.97
C GLN A 141 -2.76 -23.95 8.28
N ALA A 142 -4.08 -24.05 8.37
CA ALA A 142 -4.91 -23.00 8.94
C ALA A 142 -4.96 -23.13 10.47
N SER A 143 -5.05 -22.00 11.18
CA SER A 143 -5.28 -21.99 12.63
C SER A 143 -6.16 -20.82 13.05
N LEU A 144 -6.71 -20.89 14.26
CA LEU A 144 -7.52 -19.82 14.86
C LEU A 144 -6.76 -19.14 16.01
N SER A 145 -6.96 -17.84 16.15
CA SER A 145 -6.42 -17.02 17.24
C SER A 145 -7.53 -16.14 17.82
N PRO A 146 -8.04 -16.40 19.04
CA PRO A 146 -7.66 -17.51 19.92
C PRO A 146 -8.09 -18.88 19.36
N SER A 147 -7.43 -19.95 19.81
CA SER A 147 -7.71 -21.32 19.36
C SER A 147 -8.92 -21.97 20.04
N TYR A 148 -9.40 -21.37 21.14
CA TYR A 148 -10.57 -21.79 21.88
C TYR A 148 -11.25 -20.57 22.53
N ILE A 149 -12.49 -20.75 22.99
CA ILE A 149 -13.27 -19.73 23.69
C ILE A 149 -13.80 -20.40 24.97
N ASP A 150 -13.34 -19.92 26.13
CA ASP A 150 -13.80 -20.42 27.43
C ASP A 150 -14.28 -19.24 28.29
N LEU A 151 -15.60 -19.11 28.44
CA LEU A 151 -16.23 -18.05 29.23
C LEU A 151 -16.11 -18.29 30.75
N THR A 152 -15.36 -19.30 31.20
CA THR A 152 -15.12 -19.59 32.63
C THR A 152 -13.68 -19.28 33.06
N GLU A 153 -12.76 -19.07 32.10
CA GLU A 153 -11.34 -18.86 32.38
C GLU A 153 -11.01 -17.38 32.67
N CYS A 154 -11.13 -16.97 33.93
CA CYS A 154 -10.71 -15.65 34.38
C CYS A 154 -9.31 -15.66 35.04
N PRO A 155 -8.48 -14.62 34.85
CA PRO A 155 -8.74 -13.38 34.11
C PRO A 155 -8.42 -13.45 32.62
N TYR A 156 -7.93 -14.58 32.10
CA TYR A 156 -7.39 -14.64 30.74
C TYR A 156 -8.42 -14.25 29.67
N MET A 157 -9.65 -14.77 29.77
CA MET A 157 -10.75 -14.52 28.84
C MET A 157 -11.59 -13.28 29.18
N TRP A 158 -11.11 -12.38 30.05
CA TRP A 158 -11.79 -11.11 30.31
C TRP A 158 -11.93 -10.31 29.01
N PRO A 159 -13.08 -9.65 28.73
CA PRO A 159 -14.23 -9.46 29.62
C PRO A 159 -15.25 -10.60 29.59
N TYR A 160 -15.11 -11.56 28.67
CA TYR A 160 -16.13 -12.56 28.42
C TYR A 160 -16.39 -13.49 29.61
N CYS A 161 -15.36 -13.78 30.41
CA CYS A 161 -15.50 -14.61 31.60
C CYS A 161 -16.08 -13.90 32.83
N SER A 162 -16.21 -12.56 32.78
CA SER A 162 -16.60 -11.76 33.95
C SER A 162 -18.09 -11.79 34.26
N GLN A 163 -18.91 -12.22 33.30
CA GLN A 163 -20.37 -12.28 33.44
C GLN A 163 -20.92 -13.53 32.72
N PRO A 164 -21.76 -14.35 33.39
CA PRO A 164 -22.49 -15.43 32.74
C PRO A 164 -23.49 -14.91 31.69
N ILE A 165 -23.67 -15.67 30.60
CA ILE A 165 -24.71 -15.43 29.59
C ILE A 165 -26.05 -16.04 30.03
N TYR A 166 -27.16 -15.44 29.62
CA TYR A 166 -28.51 -15.88 30.01
C TYR A 166 -29.49 -15.73 28.84
N TYR A 167 -30.61 -16.46 28.89
CA TYR A 167 -31.65 -16.40 27.86
C TYR A 167 -32.28 -15.01 27.79
N GLY A 168 -32.40 -14.47 26.57
CA GLY A 168 -32.90 -13.11 26.33
C GLY A 168 -31.83 -12.02 26.42
N GLY A 169 -30.60 -12.35 26.84
CA GLY A 169 -29.46 -11.45 26.77
C GLY A 169 -28.97 -11.23 25.32
N MET A 170 -28.28 -10.11 25.08
CA MET A 170 -27.61 -9.88 23.79
C MET A 170 -26.51 -10.92 23.56
N PRO A 171 -26.36 -11.45 22.32
CA PRO A 171 -25.32 -12.42 22.04
C PRO A 171 -23.92 -11.89 22.35
N THR A 172 -23.11 -12.69 23.04
CA THR A 172 -21.69 -12.38 23.25
C THR A 172 -20.92 -12.68 21.97
N ILE A 173 -20.25 -11.67 21.41
CA ILE A 173 -19.46 -11.80 20.18
C ILE A 173 -17.99 -11.95 20.52
N VAL A 174 -17.38 -13.04 20.06
CA VAL A 174 -15.95 -13.29 20.17
C VAL A 174 -15.35 -13.38 18.77
N ASN A 175 -14.42 -12.48 18.45
CA ASN A 175 -13.76 -12.47 17.15
C ASN A 175 -12.43 -13.22 17.21
N ALA A 176 -12.30 -14.23 16.36
CA ALA A 176 -11.07 -14.95 16.11
C ALA A 176 -10.46 -14.54 14.76
N THR A 177 -9.14 -14.50 14.70
CA THR A 177 -8.38 -14.38 13.46
C THR A 177 -8.06 -15.76 12.93
N ILE A 178 -8.40 -16.00 11.67
CA ILE A 178 -7.99 -17.18 10.91
C ILE A 178 -6.62 -16.87 10.31
N LEU A 179 -5.61 -17.69 10.58
CA LEU A 179 -4.28 -17.58 9.98
C LEU A 179 -4.10 -18.70 8.96
N ASN A 180 -3.68 -18.35 7.74
CA ASN A 180 -3.46 -19.26 6.63
C ASN A 180 -1.96 -19.46 6.36
N GLY A 181 -1.38 -20.47 6.98
CA GLY A 181 0.00 -20.85 6.75
C GLY A 181 0.26 -21.61 5.44
N MET A 182 -0.77 -21.91 4.66
CA MET A 182 -0.67 -22.71 3.43
C MET A 182 -0.30 -21.90 2.18
N GLY A 183 -0.65 -20.61 2.12
CA GLY A 183 -0.42 -19.77 0.95
C GLY A 183 -0.94 -18.34 1.13
N VAL A 184 -0.71 -17.48 0.12
CA VAL A 184 -1.09 -16.04 0.14
C VAL A 184 -2.61 -15.83 -0.07
N THR A 185 -3.33 -16.86 -0.47
CA THR A 185 -4.79 -16.79 -0.54
C THR A 185 -5.37 -18.03 0.09
N GLY A 186 -6.44 -17.88 0.85
CA GLY A 186 -7.24 -18.97 1.35
C GLY A 186 -8.72 -18.72 1.06
N ARG A 187 -9.53 -19.77 1.02
CA ARG A 187 -10.99 -19.68 0.95
C ARG A 187 -11.60 -20.63 1.95
N ILE A 188 -12.65 -20.17 2.62
CA ILE A 188 -13.50 -21.03 3.44
C ILE A 188 -14.48 -21.72 2.49
N LEU A 189 -14.41 -23.05 2.38
CA LEU A 189 -15.15 -23.81 1.37
C LEU A 189 -16.65 -23.84 1.67
N ASP A 190 -16.98 -24.20 2.92
CA ASP A 190 -18.35 -24.39 3.39
C ASP A 190 -18.65 -23.44 4.54
N LYS A 191 -19.94 -23.18 4.76
CA LYS A 191 -20.36 -22.40 5.93
C LYS A 191 -19.87 -23.09 7.21
N PRO A 192 -19.23 -22.37 8.16
CA PRO A 192 -18.84 -22.90 9.46
C PRO A 192 -19.99 -23.62 10.16
N ILE A 193 -19.70 -24.79 10.69
CA ILE A 193 -20.71 -25.68 11.27
C ILE A 193 -20.53 -25.70 12.79
N TRP A 194 -21.59 -25.34 13.52
CA TRP A 194 -21.68 -25.55 14.96
C TRP A 194 -22.02 -27.01 15.26
N GLN A 195 -21.21 -27.65 16.10
CA GLN A 195 -21.38 -29.03 16.54
C GLN A 195 -21.46 -29.06 18.08
N PRO A 196 -22.68 -29.07 18.64
CA PRO A 196 -22.88 -29.14 20.09
C PRO A 196 -22.51 -30.53 20.62
N TYR A 197 -21.80 -30.58 21.75
CA TYR A 197 -21.58 -31.83 22.45
C TYR A 197 -22.76 -32.13 23.38
N LEU A 198 -23.65 -33.02 22.95
CA LEU A 198 -24.86 -33.38 23.71
C LEU A 198 -24.57 -33.87 25.14
N PRO A 199 -23.55 -34.72 25.40
CA PRO A 199 -23.24 -35.13 26.77
C PRO A 199 -22.75 -33.99 27.67
N GLN A 200 -22.30 -32.89 27.07
CA GLN A 200 -21.83 -31.67 27.76
C GLN A 200 -22.80 -30.51 27.52
N ASN A 201 -24.09 -30.78 27.36
CA ASN A 201 -25.17 -29.78 27.29
C ASN A 201 -25.01 -28.74 26.17
N GLY A 202 -24.24 -29.03 25.11
CA GLY A 202 -23.96 -28.07 24.04
C GLY A 202 -25.19 -27.57 23.30
N ASP A 203 -26.28 -28.32 23.36
CA ASP A 203 -27.58 -27.98 22.80
C ASP A 203 -28.31 -26.88 23.59
N HIS A 204 -27.81 -26.46 24.76
CA HIS A 204 -28.29 -25.30 25.53
C HIS A 204 -27.75 -23.96 25.04
N ILE A 205 -26.83 -23.97 24.07
CA ILE A 205 -26.23 -22.77 23.46
C ILE A 205 -26.61 -22.68 21.99
N ASP A 206 -27.06 -21.49 21.58
CA ASP A 206 -27.22 -21.11 20.18
C ASP A 206 -25.97 -20.36 19.71
N VAL A 207 -25.38 -20.82 18.60
CA VAL A 207 -24.17 -20.23 18.01
C VAL A 207 -24.45 -19.76 16.59
N ALA A 208 -24.18 -18.49 16.33
CA ALA A 208 -24.14 -17.92 15.00
C ALA A 208 -22.70 -17.54 14.62
N VAL A 209 -22.35 -17.72 13.35
CA VAL A 209 -20.98 -17.50 12.88
C VAL A 209 -20.99 -16.59 11.66
N SER A 210 -20.22 -15.51 11.73
CA SER A 210 -19.92 -14.58 10.63
C SER A 210 -18.44 -14.66 10.28
N TYR A 211 -18.08 -14.67 9.00
CA TYR A 211 -16.70 -14.96 8.60
C TYR A 211 -16.33 -14.31 7.27
N SER A 212 -15.04 -14.12 7.06
CA SER A 212 -14.50 -13.73 5.76
C SER A 212 -14.45 -14.95 4.81
N PRO A 213 -15.11 -14.93 3.64
CA PRO A 213 -15.08 -16.07 2.70
C PRO A 213 -13.69 -16.28 2.08
N VAL A 214 -12.91 -15.20 1.98
CA VAL A 214 -11.55 -15.19 1.44
C VAL A 214 -10.58 -14.75 2.54
N LEU A 215 -9.45 -15.44 2.64
CA LEU A 215 -8.31 -15.10 3.49
C LEU A 215 -7.22 -14.48 2.61
N TRP A 216 -6.88 -13.22 2.84
CA TRP A 216 -5.87 -12.51 2.07
C TRP A 216 -5.31 -11.32 2.86
N PRO A 217 -3.98 -11.08 2.83
CA PRO A 217 -2.95 -11.90 2.20
C PRO A 217 -2.61 -13.17 2.98
N TRP A 218 -2.80 -13.26 4.29
CA TRP A 218 -2.62 -14.54 5.00
C TRP A 218 -3.61 -14.75 6.13
N ALA A 219 -4.52 -13.81 6.36
CA ALA A 219 -5.49 -13.89 7.43
C ALA A 219 -6.92 -13.58 6.96
N GLY A 220 -7.86 -13.93 7.84
CA GLY A 220 -9.26 -13.51 7.76
C GLY A 220 -9.89 -13.54 9.15
N TYR A 221 -11.19 -13.30 9.23
CA TYR A 221 -11.90 -13.25 10.51
C TYR A 221 -12.98 -14.33 10.62
N LEU A 222 -13.23 -14.74 11.86
CA LEU A 222 -14.31 -15.60 12.29
C LEU A 222 -14.93 -14.99 13.56
N ALA A 223 -16.10 -14.40 13.44
CA ALA A 223 -16.88 -13.88 14.57
C ALA A 223 -17.89 -14.92 15.02
N VAL A 224 -17.80 -15.33 16.28
CA VAL A 224 -18.69 -16.30 16.92
C VAL A 224 -19.61 -15.56 17.87
N SER A 225 -20.91 -15.56 17.58
CA SER A 225 -21.96 -14.99 18.41
C SER A 225 -22.63 -16.09 19.22
N ILE A 226 -22.55 -15.98 20.54
CA ILE A 226 -23.01 -17.00 21.49
C ILE A 226 -24.24 -16.47 22.24
N SER A 227 -25.32 -17.24 22.25
CA SER A 227 -26.53 -16.95 23.02
C SER A 227 -27.06 -18.22 23.69
N VAL A 228 -27.96 -18.06 24.67
CA VAL A 228 -28.56 -19.19 25.39
C VAL A 228 -29.85 -19.61 24.71
N ALA A 229 -30.00 -20.89 24.43
CA ALA A 229 -31.19 -21.44 23.79
C ALA A 229 -32.42 -21.33 24.70
N LYS A 230 -33.61 -21.16 24.12
CA LYS A 230 -34.88 -20.99 24.87
C LYS A 230 -35.16 -22.08 25.91
N LYS A 231 -34.78 -23.32 25.63
CA LYS A 231 -34.97 -24.45 26.56
C LYS A 231 -34.08 -24.37 27.82
N ALA A 232 -33.03 -23.56 27.78
CA ALA A 232 -32.11 -23.35 28.89
C ALA A 232 -32.40 -22.06 29.68
N ALA A 233 -33.59 -21.46 29.50
CA ALA A 233 -33.95 -20.21 30.17
C ALA A 233 -33.96 -20.26 31.71
N SER A 234 -34.21 -21.45 32.28
CA SER A 234 -34.20 -21.70 33.73
C SER A 234 -33.09 -22.68 34.14
N TRP A 235 -32.07 -22.85 33.29
CA TRP A 235 -31.00 -23.81 33.50
C TRP A 235 -29.69 -23.10 33.84
N GLU A 236 -28.92 -23.68 34.76
CA GLU A 236 -27.60 -23.20 35.18
C GLU A 236 -26.59 -24.33 35.05
N GLY A 237 -25.46 -24.04 34.40
CA GLY A 237 -24.38 -25.01 34.20
C GLY A 237 -23.42 -24.59 33.10
N ILE A 238 -22.50 -25.49 32.76
CA ILE A 238 -21.50 -25.31 31.70
C ILE A 238 -21.94 -26.13 30.48
N ALA A 239 -21.88 -25.50 29.31
CA ALA A 239 -22.18 -26.13 28.03
C ALA A 239 -20.99 -26.04 27.07
N GLN A 240 -20.79 -27.09 26.26
CA GLN A 240 -19.62 -27.22 25.39
C GLN A 240 -19.98 -27.67 23.98
N GLY A 241 -19.15 -27.28 23.01
CA GLY A 241 -19.24 -27.71 21.62
C GLY A 241 -18.08 -27.14 20.83
N HIS A 242 -18.11 -27.28 19.51
CA HIS A 242 -17.07 -26.71 18.66
C HIS A 242 -17.63 -26.21 17.33
N VAL A 243 -16.90 -25.27 16.73
CA VAL A 243 -17.17 -24.76 15.37
C VAL A 243 -16.13 -25.35 14.43
N MET A 244 -16.58 -26.02 13.38
CA MET A 244 -15.72 -26.60 12.35
C MET A 244 -15.66 -25.66 11.14
N VAL A 245 -14.44 -25.34 10.69
CA VAL A 245 -14.16 -24.48 9.52
C VAL A 245 -13.15 -25.18 8.62
N THR A 246 -13.45 -25.27 7.33
CA THR A 246 -12.54 -25.85 6.32
C THR A 246 -11.95 -24.74 5.46
N VAL A 247 -10.62 -24.57 5.54
CA VAL A 247 -9.87 -23.60 4.73
C VAL A 247 -9.13 -24.33 3.62
N SER A 248 -9.30 -23.87 2.38
CA SER A 248 -8.54 -24.32 1.21
C SER A 248 -7.63 -23.20 0.73
N SER A 249 -6.36 -23.49 0.43
CA SER A 249 -5.38 -22.54 -0.08
C SER A 249 -4.68 -23.19 -1.28
N PRO A 250 -4.59 -22.52 -2.44
CA PRO A 250 -4.03 -23.13 -3.64
C PRO A 250 -2.52 -23.36 -3.53
N ALA A 251 -2.04 -24.50 -4.00
CA ALA A 251 -0.63 -24.79 -4.23
C ALA A 251 -0.38 -25.07 -5.73
N GLY A 252 0.61 -24.36 -6.31
CA GLY A 252 1.15 -24.61 -7.65
C GLY A 252 0.80 -23.53 -8.69
N ASN A 253 1.84 -22.91 -9.26
CA ASN A 253 1.72 -22.10 -10.47
C ASN A 253 1.95 -23.02 -11.67
N ASN A 254 0.89 -23.31 -12.42
CA ASN A 254 1.00 -23.99 -13.70
C ASN A 254 1.44 -22.95 -14.75
N VAL A 255 2.68 -23.03 -15.20
CA VAL A 255 3.18 -22.20 -16.29
C VAL A 255 3.05 -22.98 -17.60
N LYS A 256 2.20 -22.50 -18.50
CA LYS A 256 2.09 -23.06 -19.84
C LYS A 256 3.30 -22.59 -20.66
N ILE A 257 4.19 -23.51 -21.00
CA ILE A 257 5.33 -23.26 -21.88
C ILE A 257 4.91 -23.56 -23.32
N VAL A 258 5.17 -22.62 -24.22
CA VAL A 258 5.00 -22.78 -25.67
C VAL A 258 6.34 -22.55 -26.36
N PRO A 259 6.55 -23.07 -27.59
CA PRO A 259 7.71 -22.70 -28.39
C PRO A 259 7.78 -21.18 -28.60
N THR A 260 8.99 -20.65 -28.80
CA THR A 260 9.19 -19.23 -29.07
C THR A 260 8.32 -18.77 -30.25
N PRO A 261 7.41 -17.80 -30.05
CA PRO A 261 6.55 -17.31 -31.11
C PRO A 261 7.37 -16.65 -32.23
N PRO A 262 6.86 -16.62 -33.47
CA PRO A 262 7.47 -15.85 -34.55
C PRO A 262 7.66 -14.38 -34.14
N ARG A 263 8.79 -13.79 -34.53
CA ARG A 263 9.15 -12.40 -34.21
C ARG A 263 8.04 -11.39 -34.57
N SER A 264 7.37 -11.59 -35.70
CA SER A 264 6.26 -10.75 -36.18
C SER A 264 5.01 -10.77 -35.27
N LYS A 265 4.92 -11.71 -34.33
CA LYS A 265 3.83 -11.79 -33.35
C LYS A 265 4.23 -11.32 -31.96
N ARG A 266 5.47 -10.84 -31.77
CA ARG A 266 6.01 -10.43 -30.47
C ARG A 266 6.06 -8.91 -30.39
N VAL A 267 5.26 -8.36 -29.48
CA VAL A 267 5.10 -6.93 -29.24
C VAL A 267 5.67 -6.62 -27.87
N LEU A 268 6.62 -5.70 -27.80
CA LEU A 268 7.17 -5.21 -26.55
C LEU A 268 6.46 -3.92 -26.16
N TRP A 269 5.82 -3.92 -25.00
CA TRP A 269 5.22 -2.74 -24.39
C TRP A 269 6.27 -2.03 -23.51
N ASP A 270 6.50 -0.76 -23.77
CA ASP A 270 7.36 0.07 -22.93
C ASP A 270 6.62 0.59 -21.69
N GLN A 271 6.92 0.03 -20.51
CA GLN A 271 6.38 0.51 -19.23
C GLN A 271 7.35 1.44 -18.50
N TYR A 272 8.63 1.45 -18.92
CA TYR A 272 9.65 2.20 -18.21
C TYR A 272 9.48 3.70 -18.38
N HIS A 273 8.78 4.17 -19.42
CA HIS A 273 8.57 5.59 -19.67
C HIS A 273 7.20 6.14 -19.26
N ASN A 274 6.34 5.34 -18.62
CA ASN A 274 5.16 5.83 -17.91
C ASN A 274 5.52 6.17 -16.46
N LEU A 275 4.87 7.17 -15.85
CA LEU A 275 5.10 7.49 -14.45
C LEU A 275 4.15 6.65 -13.58
N ARG A 276 4.68 6.24 -12.42
CA ARG A 276 3.86 5.52 -11.43
C ARG A 276 2.98 6.54 -10.73
N TYR A 277 1.75 6.19 -10.34
CA TYR A 277 0.89 6.94 -9.39
C TYR A 277 1.02 6.42 -7.93
N PRO A 278 0.91 7.23 -6.83
CA PRO A 278 0.73 8.69 -6.74
C PRO A 278 1.97 9.47 -6.23
N PRO A 279 2.90 9.90 -7.10
CA PRO A 279 4.00 10.77 -6.69
C PRO A 279 3.77 12.25 -7.07
N GLY A 280 3.06 12.59 -8.15
CA GLY A 280 2.89 13.97 -8.65
C GLY A 280 1.52 14.28 -9.30
N TYR A 281 1.33 15.50 -9.83
CA TYR A 281 0.13 15.86 -10.59
C TYR A 281 0.31 15.52 -12.07
N PHE A 282 -0.32 14.43 -12.50
CA PHE A 282 -0.44 14.05 -13.91
C PHE A 282 -1.90 14.22 -14.32
N PRO A 283 -2.19 15.16 -15.25
CA PRO A 283 -3.54 15.43 -15.69
C PRO A 283 -4.02 14.29 -16.59
N ARG A 284 -5.34 14.13 -16.69
CA ARG A 284 -5.90 13.12 -17.60
C ARG A 284 -5.65 13.45 -19.07
N ASP A 285 -5.64 12.40 -19.88
CA ASP A 285 -5.54 12.50 -21.33
C ASP A 285 -6.77 13.20 -21.92
N ASN A 286 -7.97 12.80 -21.50
CA ASN A 286 -9.22 13.41 -22.00
C ASN A 286 -9.64 14.64 -21.18
N LEU A 287 -9.39 15.83 -21.75
CA LEU A 287 -9.67 17.12 -21.12
C LEU A 287 -11.15 17.48 -20.95
N ARG A 288 -12.09 16.72 -21.53
CA ARG A 288 -13.53 16.94 -21.28
C ARG A 288 -13.96 16.52 -19.88
N MET A 289 -13.22 15.63 -19.24
CA MET A 289 -13.58 15.08 -17.94
C MET A 289 -13.12 15.99 -16.81
N LYS A 290 -14.08 16.67 -16.15
CA LYS A 290 -13.79 17.67 -15.11
C LYS A 290 -13.95 17.16 -13.67
N ASN A 291 -14.50 15.97 -13.47
CA ASN A 291 -14.90 15.48 -12.14
C ASN A 291 -13.74 14.85 -11.35
N ASP A 292 -12.67 14.43 -12.03
CA ASP A 292 -11.48 13.85 -11.41
C ASP A 292 -10.27 14.28 -12.25
N PRO A 293 -9.35 15.11 -11.70
CA PRO A 293 -8.27 15.70 -12.48
C PRO A 293 -7.07 14.77 -12.68
N LEU A 294 -6.99 13.64 -11.99
CA LEU A 294 -5.79 12.79 -11.94
C LEU A 294 -5.93 11.51 -12.77
N ASP A 295 -4.82 11.06 -13.36
CA ASP A 295 -4.67 9.69 -13.84
C ASP A 295 -4.29 8.75 -12.69
N TRP A 296 -5.15 7.77 -12.38
CA TRP A 296 -4.94 6.80 -11.30
C TRP A 296 -4.47 5.43 -11.79
N ASN A 297 -4.49 5.19 -13.11
CA ASN A 297 -4.37 3.86 -13.68
C ASN A 297 -2.92 3.52 -14.05
N GLY A 298 -2.04 4.52 -14.10
CA GLY A 298 -0.58 4.39 -14.22
C GLY A 298 -0.12 3.70 -15.50
N ASP A 299 -0.94 3.81 -16.54
CA ASP A 299 -0.66 3.45 -17.94
C ASP A 299 -0.02 2.07 -18.08
N HIS A 300 -0.59 1.12 -17.35
CA HIS A 300 -0.14 -0.25 -17.36
C HIS A 300 -0.98 -1.06 -18.33
N ILE A 301 -0.32 -1.94 -19.09
CA ILE A 301 -0.96 -2.87 -20.04
C ILE A 301 -2.07 -3.77 -19.43
N HIS A 302 -2.16 -3.84 -18.09
CA HIS A 302 -3.12 -4.68 -17.37
C HIS A 302 -4.11 -3.86 -16.52
N THR A 303 -4.05 -2.52 -16.57
CA THR A 303 -4.98 -1.59 -15.90
C THR A 303 -5.88 -0.91 -16.93
N ASN A 304 -5.54 0.29 -17.40
CA ASN A 304 -6.30 1.04 -18.41
C ASN A 304 -6.17 0.48 -19.83
N PHE A 305 -5.14 -0.32 -20.13
CA PHE A 305 -4.97 -0.96 -21.44
C PHE A 305 -5.33 -2.46 -21.43
N ARG A 306 -6.13 -2.92 -20.47
CA ARG A 306 -6.40 -4.35 -20.26
C ARG A 306 -7.15 -4.98 -21.42
N ASP A 307 -8.17 -4.34 -21.96
CA ASP A 307 -8.99 -4.89 -23.04
C ASP A 307 -8.21 -4.82 -24.37
N MET A 308 -7.34 -3.82 -24.56
CA MET A 308 -6.34 -3.82 -25.64
C MET A 308 -5.42 -5.05 -25.53
N TYR A 309 -4.90 -5.35 -24.33
CA TYR A 309 -4.11 -6.56 -24.11
C TYR A 309 -4.91 -7.83 -24.43
N GLN A 310 -6.17 -7.92 -23.99
CA GLN A 310 -7.04 -9.05 -24.30
C GLN A 310 -7.28 -9.19 -25.81
N HIS A 311 -7.50 -8.08 -26.51
CA HIS A 311 -7.64 -8.04 -27.96
C HIS A 311 -6.40 -8.61 -28.65
N LEU A 312 -5.20 -8.10 -28.32
CA LEU A 312 -3.92 -8.59 -28.87
C LEU A 312 -3.68 -10.08 -28.58
N ARG A 313 -4.01 -10.54 -27.37
CA ARG A 313 -3.90 -11.97 -27.02
C ARG A 313 -4.90 -12.82 -27.79
N SER A 314 -6.11 -12.32 -28.05
CA SER A 314 -7.14 -13.03 -28.83
C SER A 314 -6.81 -13.13 -30.32
N THR A 315 -6.15 -12.11 -30.88
CA THR A 315 -5.64 -12.10 -32.27
C THR A 315 -4.34 -12.89 -32.44
N GLY A 316 -3.73 -13.34 -31.34
CA GLY A 316 -2.61 -14.26 -31.33
C GLY A 316 -1.24 -13.60 -31.24
N TYR A 317 -1.17 -12.32 -30.89
CA TYR A 317 0.07 -11.63 -30.52
C TYR A 317 0.49 -12.01 -29.11
N PHE A 318 1.80 -12.01 -28.87
CA PHE A 318 2.45 -12.17 -27.58
C PHE A 318 2.96 -10.80 -27.17
N VAL A 319 2.58 -10.39 -25.96
CA VAL A 319 2.91 -9.08 -25.45
C VAL A 319 3.73 -9.23 -24.19
N GLU A 320 4.90 -8.61 -24.18
CA GLU A 320 5.84 -8.58 -23.06
C GLU A 320 6.02 -7.13 -22.57
N VAL A 321 6.38 -6.96 -21.29
CA VAL A 321 6.47 -5.64 -20.65
C VAL A 321 7.93 -5.30 -20.37
N LEU A 322 8.42 -4.19 -20.92
CA LEU A 322 9.75 -3.64 -20.66
C LEU A 322 9.69 -2.68 -19.46
N GLY A 323 10.21 -3.12 -18.32
CA GLY A 323 10.31 -2.31 -17.10
C GLY A 323 11.70 -1.70 -16.85
N ALA A 324 12.51 -1.53 -17.88
CA ALA A 324 13.88 -1.00 -17.82
C ALA A 324 14.14 -0.09 -19.05
N PRO A 325 15.21 0.73 -19.06
CA PRO A 325 15.52 1.57 -20.23
C PRO A 325 15.58 0.77 -21.53
N ILE A 326 15.29 1.43 -22.66
CA ILE A 326 15.32 0.86 -24.01
C ILE A 326 16.68 0.20 -24.32
N THR A 327 17.77 0.62 -23.67
CA THR A 327 19.09 -0.01 -23.78
C THR A 327 19.16 -1.47 -23.27
N CYS A 328 18.19 -1.93 -22.48
CA CYS A 328 18.27 -3.18 -21.72
C CYS A 328 17.62 -4.42 -22.36
N PHE A 329 17.03 -4.30 -23.54
CA PHE A 329 16.45 -5.45 -24.25
C PHE A 329 17.11 -5.72 -25.60
N ASP A 330 17.09 -6.98 -26.01
CA ASP A 330 17.52 -7.42 -27.34
C ASP A 330 16.39 -7.22 -28.37
N ALA A 331 16.53 -6.20 -29.23
CA ALA A 331 15.55 -5.87 -30.26
C ALA A 331 15.41 -6.92 -31.36
N SER A 332 16.39 -7.82 -31.53
CA SER A 332 16.29 -8.90 -32.52
C SER A 332 15.17 -9.90 -32.18
N GLN A 333 14.73 -9.94 -30.92
CA GLN A 333 13.69 -10.84 -30.42
C GLN A 333 12.26 -10.36 -30.73
N TYR A 334 12.06 -9.07 -30.97
CA TYR A 334 10.76 -8.43 -31.06
C TYR A 334 10.51 -7.86 -32.46
N GLY A 335 9.27 -7.94 -32.93
CA GLY A 335 8.88 -7.35 -34.21
C GLY A 335 8.53 -5.87 -34.07
N THR A 336 7.85 -5.50 -32.98
CA THR A 336 7.39 -4.12 -32.73
C THR A 336 7.60 -3.74 -31.28
N LEU A 337 8.15 -2.54 -31.05
CA LEU A 337 8.13 -1.82 -29.79
C LEU A 337 6.93 -0.85 -29.81
N MET A 338 6.14 -0.86 -28.75
CA MET A 338 4.99 0.01 -28.60
C MET A 338 5.22 0.94 -27.42
N MET A 339 5.14 2.24 -27.69
CA MET A 339 5.26 3.31 -26.71
C MET A 339 3.91 4.02 -26.68
N VAL A 340 3.26 4.00 -25.53
CA VAL A 340 1.93 4.55 -25.35
C VAL A 340 1.96 5.44 -24.14
N ASP A 341 1.50 6.67 -24.34
CA ASP A 341 1.34 7.68 -23.31
C ASP A 341 2.57 7.84 -22.40
N SER A 342 3.71 8.09 -23.05
CA SER A 342 5.00 8.17 -22.35
C SER A 342 5.18 9.54 -21.71
N GLU A 343 5.30 9.57 -20.39
CA GLU A 343 5.40 10.78 -19.55
C GLU A 343 6.83 11.08 -19.06
N GLU A 344 7.77 10.15 -19.27
CA GLU A 344 9.14 10.23 -18.81
C GLU A 344 10.10 10.80 -19.87
N GLU A 345 11.25 11.29 -19.42
CA GLU A 345 12.37 11.68 -20.29
C GLU A 345 13.18 10.47 -20.78
N TYR A 346 14.02 10.67 -21.81
CA TYR A 346 14.86 9.60 -22.37
C TYR A 346 16.35 9.87 -22.15
N PHE A 347 17.13 8.81 -21.90
CA PHE A 347 18.58 8.92 -21.91
C PHE A 347 19.11 9.08 -23.36
N PRO A 348 20.17 9.88 -23.60
CA PRO A 348 20.77 10.00 -24.93
C PRO A 348 21.22 8.65 -25.54
N GLU A 349 21.63 7.72 -24.70
CA GLU A 349 22.00 6.35 -25.08
C GLU A 349 20.81 5.55 -25.63
N GLU A 350 19.59 5.80 -25.14
CA GLU A 350 18.37 5.15 -25.63
C GLU A 350 18.03 5.60 -27.05
N ILE A 351 18.16 6.90 -27.33
CA ILE A 351 17.94 7.46 -28.67
C ILE A 351 18.88 6.79 -29.68
N THR A 352 20.16 6.70 -29.33
CA THR A 352 21.18 6.08 -30.18
C THR A 352 20.91 4.58 -30.38
N LYS A 353 20.52 3.89 -29.32
CA LYS A 353 20.23 2.45 -29.36
C LYS A 353 18.97 2.16 -30.18
N LEU A 354 17.89 2.90 -29.97
CA LEU A 354 16.63 2.74 -30.68
C LEU A 354 16.84 2.96 -32.18
N ARG A 355 17.56 4.02 -32.58
CA ARG A 355 17.91 4.25 -33.98
C ARG A 355 18.57 3.04 -34.63
N ARG A 356 19.62 2.52 -34.01
CA ARG A 356 20.35 1.35 -34.49
C ARG A 356 19.47 0.11 -34.60
N ASP A 357 18.56 -0.08 -33.65
CA ASP A 357 17.70 -1.26 -33.61
C ASP A 357 16.59 -1.19 -34.66
N ILE A 358 16.04 0.01 -34.93
CA ILE A 358 15.10 0.23 -36.03
C ILE A 358 15.79 0.02 -37.38
N ASP A 359 17.03 0.48 -37.55
CA ASP A 359 17.81 0.19 -38.76
C ASP A 359 18.05 -1.31 -38.97
N LYS A 360 18.03 -2.10 -37.89
CA LYS A 360 18.14 -3.58 -37.92
C LYS A 360 16.78 -4.30 -37.99
N GLY A 361 15.70 -3.56 -38.27
CA GLY A 361 14.39 -4.15 -38.53
C GLY A 361 13.46 -4.23 -37.32
N LEU A 362 13.73 -3.55 -36.20
CA LEU A 362 12.72 -3.32 -35.15
C LEU A 362 11.73 -2.26 -35.64
N SER A 363 10.43 -2.50 -35.51
CA SER A 363 9.43 -1.47 -35.79
C SER A 363 8.98 -0.75 -34.52
N LEU A 364 8.51 0.48 -34.63
CA LEU A 364 8.05 1.34 -33.55
C LEU A 364 6.63 1.83 -33.82
N ILE A 365 5.76 1.73 -32.81
CA ILE A 365 4.46 2.39 -32.80
C ILE A 365 4.42 3.32 -31.60
N VAL A 366 4.13 4.60 -31.84
CA VAL A 366 3.97 5.62 -30.79
C VAL A 366 2.52 6.09 -30.78
N PHE A 367 1.85 5.89 -29.66
CA PHE A 367 0.61 6.56 -29.30
C PHE A 367 0.96 7.66 -28.29
N SER A 368 0.76 8.91 -28.68
CA SER A 368 0.99 10.07 -27.83
C SER A 368 -0.32 10.64 -27.33
N ASP A 369 -0.25 11.58 -26.40
CA ASP A 369 -1.35 12.45 -26.01
C ASP A 369 -0.95 13.92 -26.13
N TRP A 370 -1.78 14.82 -25.59
CA TRP A 370 -1.55 16.25 -25.65
C TRP A 370 -0.43 16.73 -24.74
N TYR A 371 0.20 17.82 -25.18
CA TYR A 371 1.06 18.63 -24.33
C TYR A 371 0.97 20.08 -24.79
N ASN A 372 0.38 20.94 -23.96
CA ASN A 372 0.26 22.37 -24.24
C ASN A 372 0.43 23.18 -22.96
N THR A 373 1.49 23.99 -22.88
CA THR A 373 1.86 24.73 -21.66
C THR A 373 0.78 25.73 -21.23
N SER A 374 0.05 26.32 -22.17
CA SER A 374 -1.03 27.26 -21.87
C SER A 374 -2.22 26.54 -21.23
N VAL A 375 -2.58 25.36 -21.75
CA VAL A 375 -3.64 24.51 -21.19
C VAL A 375 -3.23 23.97 -19.82
N MET A 376 -2.01 23.47 -19.68
CA MET A 376 -1.45 22.98 -18.40
C MET A 376 -1.55 24.05 -17.28
N ARG A 377 -1.25 25.32 -17.60
CA ARG A 377 -1.38 26.43 -16.64
C ARG A 377 -2.83 26.73 -16.24
N LYS A 378 -3.80 26.39 -17.10
CA LYS A 378 -5.24 26.61 -16.86
C LYS A 378 -5.89 25.47 -16.06
N VAL A 379 -5.43 24.23 -16.21
CA VAL A 379 -5.96 23.04 -15.51
C VAL A 379 -5.35 22.81 -14.12
N LYS A 380 -4.60 23.78 -13.58
CA LYS A 380 -4.12 23.75 -12.20
C LYS A 380 -5.30 23.78 -11.22
N PHE A 381 -5.19 23.06 -10.11
CA PHE A 381 -6.19 23.10 -9.04
C PHE A 381 -5.53 23.37 -7.69
N TYR A 382 -6.34 23.85 -6.74
CA TYR A 382 -5.90 24.08 -5.37
C TYR A 382 -6.32 22.88 -4.52
N ASP A 383 -5.35 22.17 -3.95
CA ASP A 383 -5.62 21.07 -3.02
C ASP A 383 -5.81 21.64 -1.61
N GLU A 384 -7.00 21.44 -1.06
CA GLU A 384 -7.35 21.89 0.29
C GLU A 384 -6.55 21.14 1.37
N ASN A 385 -6.13 19.89 1.12
CA ASN A 385 -5.42 19.06 2.09
C ASN A 385 -3.95 19.51 2.25
N THR A 386 -3.23 19.72 1.15
CA THR A 386 -1.84 20.21 1.21
C THR A 386 -1.74 21.73 1.26
N ARG A 387 -2.84 22.46 1.02
CA ARG A 387 -2.89 23.94 0.90
C ARG A 387 -1.93 24.47 -0.15
N GLN A 388 -1.80 23.76 -1.26
CA GLN A 388 -0.90 24.09 -2.35
C GLN A 388 -1.63 24.08 -3.68
N TRP A 389 -1.18 24.92 -4.60
CA TRP A 389 -1.56 24.82 -6.01
C TRP A 389 -0.81 23.66 -6.64
N TRP A 390 -1.54 22.68 -7.13
CA TRP A 390 -0.99 21.59 -7.90
C TRP A 390 -0.95 22.01 -9.37
N MET A 391 0.27 22.04 -9.91
CA MET A 391 0.55 22.32 -11.31
C MET A 391 0.90 21.01 -12.01
N PRO A 392 0.37 20.72 -13.21
CA PRO A 392 0.76 19.53 -13.96
C PRO A 392 2.26 19.49 -14.17
N ASP A 393 2.88 18.35 -13.87
CA ASP A 393 4.32 18.14 -14.11
C ASP A 393 4.61 17.78 -15.59
N THR A 394 3.63 17.17 -16.26
CA THR A 394 3.58 16.93 -17.73
C THR A 394 2.14 17.11 -18.26
N GLY A 395 1.95 17.05 -19.58
CA GLY A 395 0.64 16.97 -20.25
C GLY A 395 0.00 15.59 -20.06
N GLY A 396 -0.81 15.12 -21.03
CA GLY A 396 -1.18 13.70 -21.08
C GLY A 396 0.09 12.86 -21.29
N ALA A 397 0.80 13.12 -22.38
CA ALA A 397 2.15 12.57 -22.62
C ALA A 397 3.24 13.64 -22.50
N ASN A 398 4.49 13.25 -22.25
CA ASN A 398 5.66 14.13 -22.35
C ASN A 398 6.13 14.28 -23.80
N VAL A 399 5.33 15.00 -24.59
CA VAL A 399 5.57 15.22 -26.03
C VAL A 399 6.93 15.86 -26.33
N PRO A 400 7.44 16.86 -25.56
CA PRO A 400 8.80 17.36 -25.77
C PRO A 400 9.88 16.28 -25.68
N ALA A 401 9.79 15.37 -24.70
CA ALA A 401 10.72 14.25 -24.57
C ALA A 401 10.57 13.24 -25.72
N LEU A 402 9.34 12.91 -26.10
CA LEU A 402 9.06 12.07 -27.27
C LEU A 402 9.64 12.68 -28.56
N ASN A 403 9.51 14.00 -28.73
CA ASN A 403 10.08 14.73 -29.85
C ASN A 403 11.60 14.64 -29.89
N ASP A 404 12.28 14.78 -28.74
CA ASP A 404 13.72 14.61 -28.66
C ASP A 404 14.14 13.20 -29.12
N LEU A 405 13.39 12.16 -28.73
CA LEU A 405 13.60 10.77 -29.16
C LEU A 405 13.41 10.57 -30.67
N ILE A 406 12.30 11.05 -31.24
CA ILE A 406 11.94 10.80 -32.65
C ILE A 406 12.53 11.80 -33.65
N SER A 407 13.15 12.88 -33.15
CA SER A 407 13.80 13.93 -33.96
C SER A 407 14.85 13.37 -34.93
N VAL A 408 15.49 12.25 -34.58
CA VAL A 408 16.52 11.59 -35.38
C VAL A 408 16.01 11.08 -36.74
N TRP A 409 14.69 10.90 -36.89
CA TRP A 409 14.05 10.56 -38.15
C TRP A 409 13.36 11.76 -38.81
N GLY A 410 13.60 12.99 -38.35
CA GLY A 410 12.90 14.18 -38.87
C GLY A 410 11.42 14.22 -38.50
N MET A 411 11.03 13.57 -37.41
CA MET A 411 9.66 13.51 -36.92
C MET A 411 9.47 14.41 -35.70
N ALA A 412 8.27 14.97 -35.54
CA ALA A 412 7.87 15.66 -34.31
C ALA A 412 6.34 15.81 -34.25
N PHE A 413 5.79 15.73 -33.04
CA PHE A 413 4.44 16.17 -32.70
C PHE A 413 4.41 17.68 -32.40
N SER A 414 3.24 18.29 -32.58
CA SER A 414 2.98 19.71 -32.33
C SER A 414 2.48 19.97 -30.91
N ASP A 415 2.38 21.24 -30.53
CA ASP A 415 1.67 21.69 -29.31
C ASP A 415 0.15 21.83 -29.49
N GLY A 416 -0.36 21.53 -30.70
CA GLY A 416 -1.76 21.64 -31.03
C GLY A 416 -2.58 20.56 -30.34
N LEU A 417 -3.77 20.92 -29.85
CA LEU A 417 -4.65 20.04 -29.09
C LEU A 417 -6.01 19.94 -29.81
N TYR A 418 -6.35 18.74 -30.27
CA TYR A 418 -7.50 18.53 -31.14
C TYR A 418 -8.47 17.48 -30.62
N GLU A 419 -9.74 17.63 -31.01
CA GLU A 419 -10.81 16.72 -30.62
C GLU A 419 -11.88 16.59 -31.71
N GLY A 420 -12.47 15.40 -31.86
CA GLY A 420 -13.70 15.24 -32.63
C GLY A 420 -13.91 13.87 -33.24
N ASP A 421 -15.14 13.64 -33.69
CA ASP A 421 -15.51 12.46 -34.47
C ASP A 421 -14.96 12.55 -35.90
N PHE A 422 -14.45 11.43 -36.40
CA PHE A 422 -14.05 11.29 -37.79
C PHE A 422 -14.25 9.86 -38.27
N THR A 423 -14.27 9.68 -39.60
CA THR A 423 -14.33 8.35 -40.21
C THR A 423 -13.02 8.01 -40.90
N MET A 424 -12.54 6.79 -40.73
CA MET A 424 -11.35 6.29 -41.40
C MET A 424 -11.53 4.82 -41.76
N ALA A 425 -11.30 4.46 -43.02
CA ALA A 425 -11.45 3.08 -43.50
C ALA A 425 -12.80 2.43 -43.15
N ASP A 426 -13.91 3.17 -43.30
CA ASP A 426 -15.28 2.74 -42.96
C ASP A 426 -15.53 2.48 -41.47
N HIS A 427 -14.62 2.91 -40.59
CA HIS A 427 -14.80 2.86 -39.14
C HIS A 427 -15.02 4.27 -38.58
N ASP A 428 -15.99 4.38 -37.67
CA ASP A 428 -16.23 5.59 -36.90
C ASP A 428 -15.23 5.66 -35.74
N MET A 429 -14.52 6.77 -35.63
CA MET A 429 -13.52 7.01 -34.61
C MET A 429 -13.78 8.33 -33.88
N TYR A 430 -13.15 8.46 -32.73
CA TYR A 430 -13.13 9.69 -31.95
C TYR A 430 -11.69 10.02 -31.61
N TYR A 431 -11.28 11.25 -31.91
CA TYR A 431 -10.00 11.80 -31.48
C TYR A 431 -10.21 12.52 -30.15
N ALA A 432 -9.63 12.02 -29.06
CA ALA A 432 -9.84 12.55 -27.72
C ALA A 432 -8.60 13.32 -27.24
N SER A 433 -8.64 14.65 -27.33
CA SER A 433 -7.60 15.50 -26.75
C SER A 433 -6.18 15.14 -27.21
N GLY A 434 -6.01 14.77 -28.48
CA GLY A 434 -4.71 14.34 -29.01
C GLY A 434 -3.89 15.48 -29.62
N CYS A 435 -2.58 15.26 -29.77
CA CYS A 435 -1.69 16.17 -30.48
C CYS A 435 -1.68 15.94 -32.00
N SER A 436 -1.20 16.88 -32.82
CA SER A 436 -0.99 16.67 -34.26
C SER A 436 0.47 16.43 -34.62
N ILE A 437 0.75 15.93 -35.83
CA ILE A 437 2.12 15.75 -36.31
C ILE A 437 2.61 17.07 -36.93
N ALA A 438 3.69 17.63 -36.37
CA ALA A 438 4.31 18.88 -36.82
C ALA A 438 5.37 18.66 -37.91
N LYS A 439 6.15 17.57 -37.82
CA LYS A 439 7.21 17.22 -38.76
C LYS A 439 7.13 15.75 -39.12
N PHE A 440 7.27 15.44 -40.40
CA PHE A 440 7.34 14.06 -40.87
C PHE A 440 8.16 13.95 -42.18
N PRO A 441 8.86 12.83 -42.43
CA PRO A 441 9.63 12.63 -43.66
C PRO A 441 8.79 12.76 -44.95
N GLU A 442 9.39 13.30 -46.01
CA GLU A 442 8.74 13.57 -47.31
C GLU A 442 8.22 12.30 -48.00
N ASP A 443 8.91 11.18 -47.81
CA ASP A 443 8.58 9.85 -48.32
C ASP A 443 7.59 9.08 -47.42
N GLY A 444 7.21 9.68 -46.29
CA GLY A 444 6.21 9.16 -45.37
C GLY A 444 4.76 9.27 -45.88
N ILE A 445 3.89 8.46 -45.28
CA ILE A 445 2.43 8.56 -45.48
C ILE A 445 1.84 9.30 -44.29
N VAL A 446 1.16 10.42 -44.54
CA VAL A 446 0.47 11.19 -43.50
C VAL A 446 -1.02 11.28 -43.81
N ILE A 447 -1.85 10.98 -42.81
CA ILE A 447 -3.31 11.10 -42.88
C ILE A 447 -3.74 12.26 -41.99
N ALA A 448 -4.55 13.14 -42.56
CA ALA A 448 -5.09 14.30 -41.86
C ALA A 448 -6.63 14.29 -41.80
N LYS A 449 -7.18 14.82 -40.72
CA LYS A 449 -8.63 14.91 -40.50
C LYS A 449 -9.05 16.31 -40.09
N THR A 450 -10.32 16.62 -40.32
CA THR A 450 -10.94 17.84 -39.82
C THR A 450 -11.34 17.61 -38.38
N LEU A 451 -10.80 18.40 -37.45
CA LEU A 451 -11.02 18.28 -36.01
C LEU A 451 -11.28 19.65 -35.38
N LYS A 452 -11.76 19.67 -34.14
CA LYS A 452 -11.95 20.91 -33.36
C LYS A 452 -10.67 21.23 -32.60
N ASP A 453 -10.30 22.50 -32.52
CA ASP A 453 -9.21 22.98 -31.68
C ASP A 453 -9.69 23.08 -30.23
N GLN A 454 -9.40 22.03 -29.46
CA GLN A 454 -9.79 21.95 -28.06
C GLN A 454 -8.89 22.82 -27.17
N GLY A 455 -7.68 23.16 -27.62
CA GLY A 455 -6.81 24.14 -26.93
C GLY A 455 -7.47 25.52 -26.87
N LEU A 456 -7.98 26.01 -27.99
CA LEU A 456 -8.75 27.26 -28.05
C LEU A 456 -10.05 27.17 -27.26
N GLU A 457 -10.74 26.04 -27.29
CA GLU A 457 -11.95 25.83 -26.50
C GLU A 457 -11.65 25.92 -24.99
N VAL A 458 -10.60 25.25 -24.52
CA VAL A 458 -10.21 25.29 -23.11
C VAL A 458 -9.74 26.70 -22.73
N LEU A 459 -8.96 27.39 -23.56
CA LEU A 459 -8.36 28.68 -23.23
C LEU A 459 -9.34 29.85 -23.36
N LYS A 460 -10.11 29.91 -24.45
CA LYS A 460 -10.98 31.04 -24.83
C LYS A 460 -12.47 30.73 -24.83
N GLN A 461 -12.88 29.47 -24.61
CA GLN A 461 -14.28 29.02 -24.75
C GLN A 461 -14.84 29.22 -26.17
N GLU A 462 -13.97 29.20 -27.17
CA GLU A 462 -14.30 29.31 -28.58
C GLU A 462 -14.09 27.97 -29.27
N THR A 463 -15.11 27.46 -29.96
CA THR A 463 -14.98 26.23 -30.74
C THR A 463 -14.63 26.58 -32.19
N VAL A 464 -13.39 26.28 -32.59
CA VAL A 464 -12.91 26.45 -33.97
C VAL A 464 -12.68 25.09 -34.59
N VAL A 465 -13.16 24.89 -35.82
CA VAL A 465 -12.90 23.68 -36.60
C VAL A 465 -11.69 23.95 -37.50
N VAL A 466 -10.72 23.04 -37.47
CA VAL A 466 -9.48 23.10 -38.24
C VAL A 466 -9.48 21.95 -39.25
N ASP A 467 -9.37 22.29 -40.53
CA ASP A 467 -9.25 21.31 -41.60
C ASP A 467 -7.80 20.84 -41.76
N GLY A 468 -7.63 19.57 -42.12
CA GLY A 468 -6.32 19.03 -42.49
C GLY A 468 -5.33 18.84 -41.35
N VAL A 469 -5.80 18.54 -40.13
CA VAL A 469 -4.95 18.23 -38.96
C VAL A 469 -4.26 16.87 -39.15
N PRO A 470 -2.92 16.79 -39.23
CA PRO A 470 -2.19 15.52 -39.37
C PRO A 470 -2.27 14.69 -38.08
N ILE A 471 -2.87 13.49 -38.13
CA ILE A 471 -3.09 12.65 -36.93
C ILE A 471 -2.38 11.30 -36.98
N LEU A 472 -2.08 10.78 -38.17
CA LEU A 472 -1.41 9.49 -38.34
C LEU A 472 -0.27 9.61 -39.35
N GLY A 473 0.92 9.17 -38.95
CA GLY A 473 2.10 9.10 -39.80
C GLY A 473 2.63 7.67 -39.87
N MET A 474 2.96 7.20 -41.08
CA MET A 474 3.60 5.90 -41.31
C MET A 474 4.85 6.09 -42.16
N TYR A 475 5.97 5.55 -41.68
CA TYR A 475 7.28 5.68 -42.30
C TYR A 475 7.99 4.33 -42.38
N GLN A 476 8.67 4.08 -43.49
CA GLN A 476 9.52 2.91 -43.69
C GLN A 476 10.95 3.43 -43.75
N THR A 477 11.85 2.93 -42.91
CA THR A 477 13.23 3.39 -42.94
C THR A 477 13.91 2.94 -44.23
N PRO A 478 14.85 3.74 -44.77
CA PRO A 478 15.52 3.48 -46.05
C PRO A 478 16.56 2.36 -45.98
N SER A 479 16.93 1.93 -44.77
CA SER A 479 17.87 0.83 -44.51
C SER A 479 17.35 -0.49 -45.09
N GLU A 480 18.22 -1.31 -45.68
CA GLU A 480 17.84 -2.61 -46.25
C GLU A 480 17.36 -3.55 -45.13
N GLY A 481 16.07 -3.92 -45.15
CA GLY A 481 15.44 -4.68 -44.05
C GLY A 481 15.16 -3.85 -42.79
N GLY A 482 15.23 -2.51 -42.89
CA GLY A 482 14.92 -1.59 -41.82
C GLY A 482 13.47 -1.65 -41.35
N GLY A 483 13.25 -1.25 -40.11
CA GLY A 483 11.95 -1.27 -39.47
C GLY A 483 11.01 -0.17 -39.96
N ARG A 484 9.81 -0.14 -39.37
CA ARG A 484 8.79 0.86 -39.66
C ARG A 484 8.45 1.67 -38.43
N ILE A 485 8.06 2.92 -38.64
CA ILE A 485 7.64 3.83 -37.59
C ILE A 485 6.21 4.26 -37.89
N ALA A 486 5.33 4.12 -36.90
CA ALA A 486 3.98 4.67 -36.93
C ALA A 486 3.78 5.64 -35.76
N LEU A 487 3.25 6.82 -36.04
CA LEU A 487 2.93 7.85 -35.05
C LEU A 487 1.43 8.13 -35.08
N TYR A 488 0.79 8.08 -33.93
CA TYR A 488 -0.61 8.48 -33.74
C TYR A 488 -0.71 9.35 -32.49
N GLY A 489 -1.41 10.48 -32.58
CA GLY A 489 -1.36 11.51 -31.54
C GLY A 489 -2.42 11.42 -30.44
N ASP A 490 -3.15 10.30 -30.34
CA ASP A 490 -4.18 10.06 -29.31
C ASP A 490 -4.10 8.63 -28.77
N SER A 491 -3.80 8.43 -27.48
CA SER A 491 -3.76 7.09 -26.89
C SER A 491 -5.12 6.62 -26.33
N ASN A 492 -6.07 7.53 -26.08
CA ASN A 492 -7.37 7.21 -25.45
C ASN A 492 -8.16 6.17 -26.25
N CYS A 493 -7.96 6.11 -27.56
CA CYS A 493 -8.69 5.16 -28.40
C CYS A 493 -8.31 3.68 -28.15
N ILE A 494 -7.15 3.43 -27.50
CA ILE A 494 -6.72 2.12 -26.99
C ILE A 494 -6.75 2.03 -25.46
N ASP A 495 -7.14 3.07 -24.74
CA ASP A 495 -7.40 3.10 -23.29
C ASP A 495 -8.86 2.71 -22.99
N ASP A 496 -9.13 1.87 -21.97
CA ASP A 496 -10.46 1.38 -21.57
C ASP A 496 -11.20 2.27 -20.56
N SER A 497 -10.46 3.08 -19.80
CA SER A 497 -10.96 3.86 -18.68
C SER A 497 -12.00 4.90 -19.12
N HIS A 498 -11.74 5.57 -20.24
CA HIS A 498 -12.50 6.73 -20.71
C HIS A 498 -12.84 6.69 -22.20
N ARG A 499 -12.76 5.48 -22.79
CA ARG A 499 -13.03 5.24 -24.20
C ARG A 499 -14.45 5.61 -24.61
N GLN A 500 -14.58 6.44 -25.65
CA GLN A 500 -15.86 6.66 -26.32
C GLN A 500 -16.09 5.65 -27.46
N LYS A 501 -15.08 5.49 -28.32
CA LYS A 501 -15.05 4.55 -29.46
C LYS A 501 -13.69 3.88 -29.49
N ASP A 502 -13.63 2.56 -29.67
CA ASP A 502 -12.36 1.83 -29.78
C ASP A 502 -11.72 1.98 -31.16
N CYS A 503 -10.39 1.92 -31.17
CA CYS A 503 -9.58 1.93 -32.39
C CYS A 503 -8.74 0.66 -32.53
N PHE A 504 -9.18 -0.48 -31.97
CA PHE A 504 -8.43 -1.73 -32.05
C PHE A 504 -8.18 -2.18 -33.48
N TRP A 505 -9.08 -1.85 -34.40
CA TRP A 505 -8.88 -2.06 -35.83
C TRP A 505 -7.67 -1.27 -36.38
N LEU A 506 -7.44 -0.04 -35.89
CA LEU A 506 -6.31 0.78 -36.29
C LEU A 506 -5.03 0.19 -35.70
N LEU A 507 -5.06 -0.24 -34.44
CA LEU A 507 -3.94 -0.95 -33.82
C LEU A 507 -3.56 -2.20 -34.61
N ASP A 508 -4.54 -3.02 -35.02
CA ASP A 508 -4.31 -4.19 -35.86
C ASP A 508 -3.71 -3.80 -37.23
N ALA A 509 -4.21 -2.74 -37.85
CA ALA A 509 -3.69 -2.21 -39.10
C ALA A 509 -2.23 -1.73 -38.99
N LEU A 510 -1.89 -1.04 -37.90
CA LEU A 510 -0.52 -0.60 -37.60
C LEU A 510 0.39 -1.78 -37.30
N LEU A 511 -0.07 -2.78 -36.54
CA LEU A 511 0.68 -4.00 -36.29
C LEU A 511 0.91 -4.83 -37.56
N GLN A 512 -0.05 -4.84 -38.49
CA GLN A 512 0.13 -5.46 -39.80
C GLN A 512 1.21 -4.74 -40.61
N TYR A 513 1.17 -3.40 -40.62
CA TYR A 513 2.19 -2.57 -41.24
C TYR A 513 3.57 -2.85 -40.65
N THR A 514 3.72 -2.73 -39.33
CA THR A 514 5.00 -2.88 -38.65
C THR A 514 5.56 -4.31 -38.68
N SER A 515 4.69 -5.32 -38.60
CA SER A 515 5.13 -6.71 -38.43
C SER A 515 5.23 -7.50 -39.73
N TYR A 516 4.40 -7.22 -40.74
CA TYR A 516 4.34 -8.01 -41.98
C TYR A 516 4.73 -7.25 -43.24
N SER A 517 5.08 -5.96 -43.14
CA SER A 517 5.43 -5.16 -44.33
C SER A 517 4.28 -4.93 -45.28
N MET A 518 3.07 -5.02 -44.76
CA MET A 518 1.85 -4.83 -45.52
C MET A 518 1.24 -3.49 -45.12
N THR A 519 1.30 -2.51 -46.02
CA THR A 519 0.52 -1.28 -45.82
C THR A 519 -0.95 -1.60 -46.11
N PRO A 520 -1.85 -1.47 -45.12
CA PRO A 520 -3.27 -1.76 -45.34
C PRO A 520 -3.81 -0.89 -46.48
N SER A 521 -4.48 -1.51 -47.45
CA SER A 521 -5.06 -0.79 -48.61
C SER A 521 -6.05 0.29 -48.16
N SER A 522 -6.73 0.04 -47.04
CA SER A 522 -7.64 0.97 -46.36
C SER A 522 -6.98 2.28 -45.93
N LEU A 523 -5.71 2.25 -45.52
CA LEU A 523 -4.93 3.44 -45.15
C LEU A 523 -4.24 4.08 -46.36
N THR A 524 -3.84 3.26 -47.34
CA THR A 524 -3.09 3.69 -48.53
C THR A 524 -3.96 4.46 -49.53
N HIS A 525 -5.23 4.08 -49.68
CA HIS A 525 -6.20 4.70 -50.60
C HIS A 525 -7.11 5.75 -49.93
N SER A 526 -6.80 6.16 -48.71
CA SER A 526 -7.59 7.16 -47.99
C SER A 526 -7.58 8.50 -48.73
N LYS A 527 -8.76 9.08 -48.97
CA LYS A 527 -8.94 10.44 -49.53
C LYS A 527 -8.35 11.53 -48.62
N SER A 528 -7.94 11.18 -47.41
CA SER A 528 -7.43 12.07 -46.36
C SER A 528 -5.90 12.15 -46.31
N ARG A 529 -5.19 11.62 -47.32
CA ARG A 529 -3.73 11.72 -47.39
C ARG A 529 -3.30 13.15 -47.72
N VAL A 530 -2.35 13.69 -46.97
CA VAL A 530 -1.77 15.03 -47.18
C VAL A 530 -0.26 14.94 -47.37
N ALA A 531 0.34 16.04 -47.85
CA ALA A 531 1.79 16.18 -47.90
C ALA A 531 2.36 16.17 -46.47
N PRO A 532 3.50 15.48 -46.22
CA PRO A 532 4.15 15.50 -44.93
C PRO A 532 4.48 16.94 -44.47
N PRO A 533 4.20 17.29 -43.21
CA PRO A 533 4.47 18.63 -42.70
C PRO A 533 5.98 18.83 -42.47
N THR A 534 6.48 20.02 -42.78
CA THR A 534 7.92 20.38 -42.67
C THR A 534 8.27 21.12 -41.38
N GLY A 535 7.28 21.36 -40.51
CA GLY A 535 7.43 22.04 -39.21
C GLY A 535 7.43 23.56 -39.22
N THR A 536 7.20 24.23 -40.37
CA THR A 536 7.10 25.69 -40.42
C THR A 536 5.73 26.22 -39.99
N ASN A 537 4.69 25.39 -40.10
CA ASN A 537 3.29 25.80 -39.90
C ASN A 537 2.70 25.30 -38.57
N HIS A 538 3.44 24.48 -37.82
CA HIS A 538 3.00 23.88 -36.56
C HIS A 538 4.06 24.14 -35.48
N PRO A 539 3.70 24.83 -34.38
CA PRO A 539 4.63 25.05 -33.28
C PRO A 539 5.01 23.71 -32.63
N LEU A 540 6.24 23.63 -32.16
CA LEU A 540 6.70 22.50 -31.35
C LEU A 540 6.43 22.81 -29.87
N PRO A 541 6.05 21.81 -29.06
CA PRO A 541 5.82 22.01 -27.64
C PRO A 541 7.13 22.30 -26.90
N GLU A 542 7.08 23.25 -25.97
CA GLU A 542 8.20 23.59 -25.08
C GLU A 542 7.96 23.04 -23.67
N ARG A 543 9.02 22.60 -22.98
CA ARG A 543 8.93 22.14 -21.59
C ARG A 543 8.39 23.27 -20.69
N LEU A 544 7.50 22.94 -19.75
CA LEU A 544 6.87 23.96 -18.89
C LEU A 544 7.90 24.57 -17.93
N GLU A 545 8.10 25.88 -18.02
CA GLU A 545 9.00 26.60 -17.12
C GLU A 545 8.58 26.47 -15.65
N GLY A 546 9.51 26.04 -14.79
CA GLY A 546 9.27 25.81 -13.37
C GLY A 546 8.59 24.47 -13.05
N ASN A 547 8.57 23.51 -13.98
CA ASN A 547 8.08 22.16 -13.71
C ASN A 547 8.97 21.42 -12.69
N HIS A 548 8.39 20.44 -11.99
CA HIS A 548 9.08 19.67 -10.96
C HIS A 548 9.21 18.19 -11.33
N LEU A 549 9.12 17.86 -12.62
CA LEU A 549 9.20 16.48 -13.13
C LEU A 549 10.44 15.73 -12.62
N TYR A 550 11.58 16.42 -12.44
CA TYR A 550 12.81 15.86 -11.87
C TYR A 550 12.66 15.21 -10.48
N ARG A 551 11.61 15.56 -9.72
CA ARG A 551 11.32 14.95 -8.41
C ARG A 551 10.83 13.50 -8.55
N TYR A 552 10.22 13.17 -9.68
CA TYR A 552 9.57 11.89 -9.94
C TYR A 552 10.22 11.11 -11.08
N SER A 553 10.99 11.81 -11.92
CA SER A 553 11.70 11.26 -13.06
C SER A 553 12.77 10.24 -12.66
N LYS A 554 12.80 9.14 -13.40
CA LYS A 554 13.85 8.11 -13.41
C LYS A 554 15.09 8.56 -14.18
N VAL A 555 14.99 9.61 -14.99
CA VAL A 555 16.03 10.10 -15.89
C VAL A 555 16.62 11.43 -15.44
N LEU A 556 15.85 12.31 -14.80
CA LEU A 556 16.30 13.62 -14.36
C LEU A 556 16.66 13.67 -12.86
N GLU A 557 17.65 14.48 -12.51
CA GLU A 557 18.02 14.83 -11.14
C GLU A 557 18.00 16.35 -10.91
N ALA A 558 17.78 16.73 -9.65
CA ALA A 558 17.80 18.14 -9.24
C ALA A 558 19.23 18.71 -9.36
N HIS A 559 19.37 19.84 -10.04
CA HIS A 559 20.63 20.58 -10.14
C HIS A 559 20.37 22.09 -9.95
N LEU A 560 21.38 22.85 -9.55
CA LEU A 560 21.33 24.31 -9.56
C LEU A 560 21.21 24.79 -11.02
N GLY A 561 20.02 25.22 -11.43
CA GLY A 561 19.68 25.56 -12.81
C GLY A 561 18.72 24.52 -13.41
N ASP A 562 18.95 24.13 -14.67
CA ASP A 562 18.15 23.11 -15.34
C ASP A 562 18.45 21.70 -14.79
N PRO A 563 17.45 20.79 -14.72
CA PRO A 563 17.66 19.41 -14.32
C PRO A 563 18.72 18.71 -15.18
N LYS A 564 19.56 17.89 -14.55
CA LYS A 564 20.56 17.08 -15.27
C LYS A 564 20.07 15.65 -15.47
N SER A 565 20.55 15.00 -16.52
CA SER A 565 20.32 13.56 -16.70
C SER A 565 21.14 12.77 -15.67
N ARG A 566 20.47 11.81 -15.02
CA ARG A 566 21.08 10.82 -14.13
C ARG A 566 22.02 9.91 -14.93
N PRO A 567 22.96 9.22 -14.28
CA PRO A 567 23.70 8.16 -14.95
C PRO A 567 22.74 7.03 -15.37
N LEU A 568 22.92 6.51 -16.59
CA LEU A 568 22.16 5.37 -17.11
C LEU A 568 22.25 4.19 -16.11
N PRO A 569 21.12 3.65 -15.62
CA PRO A 569 21.14 2.54 -14.70
C PRO A 569 21.60 1.24 -15.39
N ALA A 570 22.24 0.36 -14.61
CA ALA A 570 22.61 -0.97 -15.10
C ALA A 570 21.36 -1.82 -15.37
N CYS A 571 21.39 -2.60 -16.45
CA CYS A 571 20.27 -3.47 -16.80
C CYS A 571 20.06 -4.57 -15.74
N PRO A 572 18.80 -4.88 -15.38
CA PRO A 572 18.50 -5.87 -14.37
C PRO A 572 18.95 -7.27 -14.83
N HIS A 573 19.80 -7.92 -14.05
CA HIS A 573 20.27 -9.28 -14.32
C HIS A 573 19.57 -10.28 -13.40
N LEU A 574 18.84 -11.23 -13.96
CA LEU A 574 18.18 -12.31 -13.21
C LEU A 574 19.17 -13.46 -12.97
N SER A 575 19.28 -13.90 -11.72
CA SER A 575 20.03 -15.11 -11.36
C SER A 575 19.08 -16.30 -11.31
N TRP A 576 19.03 -17.05 -12.40
CA TRP A 576 18.18 -18.25 -12.48
C TRP A 576 18.69 -19.34 -11.54
N SER A 577 17.78 -19.95 -10.76
CA SER A 577 18.11 -21.10 -9.94
C SER A 577 18.42 -22.32 -10.82
N LYS A 578 19.38 -23.15 -10.40
CA LYS A 578 19.68 -24.40 -11.10
C LYS A 578 18.53 -25.39 -10.85
N PRO A 579 17.84 -25.87 -11.90
CA PRO A 579 16.76 -26.83 -11.72
C PRO A 579 17.33 -28.16 -11.20
N GLN A 580 16.71 -28.71 -10.16
CA GLN A 580 17.00 -30.05 -9.67
C GLN A 580 15.85 -30.97 -10.10
N PRO A 581 16.01 -31.75 -11.19
CA PRO A 581 14.94 -32.59 -11.70
C PRO A 581 14.62 -33.69 -10.69
N LEU A 582 13.33 -33.91 -10.46
CA LEU A 582 12.83 -35.07 -9.71
C LEU A 582 12.50 -36.19 -10.70
N ASN A 583 12.95 -37.41 -10.42
CA ASN A 583 12.67 -38.60 -11.25
C ASN A 583 11.28 -39.21 -10.99
N GLU A 584 10.37 -38.42 -10.43
CA GLU A 584 9.01 -38.84 -10.11
C GLU A 584 8.04 -38.07 -11.00
N THR A 585 7.11 -38.80 -11.65
CA THR A 585 6.00 -38.16 -12.36
C THR A 585 5.08 -37.50 -11.35
N ALA A 586 4.79 -36.22 -11.56
CA ALA A 586 3.78 -35.49 -10.81
C ALA A 586 2.49 -36.35 -10.73
N PRO A 587 2.03 -36.74 -9.52
CA PRO A 587 0.91 -37.66 -9.41
C PRO A 587 -0.30 -37.13 -10.16
N SER A 588 -0.98 -37.99 -10.93
CA SER A 588 -2.18 -37.69 -11.72
C SER A 588 -3.40 -37.37 -10.86
N ASN A 589 -3.20 -36.96 -9.61
CA ASN A 589 -4.20 -36.63 -8.59
C ASN A 589 -3.71 -35.50 -7.66
N LEU A 590 -2.72 -34.69 -8.08
CA LEU A 590 -2.27 -33.47 -7.37
C LEU A 590 -3.42 -32.47 -7.09
N TRP A 591 -4.58 -32.68 -7.70
CA TRP A 591 -5.84 -31.94 -7.56
C TRP A 591 -6.83 -32.51 -6.52
N LYS A 592 -6.51 -33.57 -5.77
CA LYS A 592 -7.40 -34.12 -4.74
C LYS A 592 -6.79 -34.07 -3.34
N HIS A 593 -7.61 -33.57 -2.40
CA HIS A 593 -7.29 -33.37 -0.99
C HIS A 593 -6.80 -34.63 -0.27
N GLN A 594 -5.71 -34.50 0.50
CA GLN A 594 -5.37 -35.41 1.58
C GLN A 594 -5.59 -34.73 2.94
N LYS A 595 -6.20 -35.45 3.88
CA LYS A 595 -6.63 -34.95 5.20
C LYS A 595 -5.44 -34.69 6.14
N LEU A 596 -5.53 -33.65 6.96
CA LEU A 596 -4.65 -33.40 8.10
C LEU A 596 -5.17 -34.15 9.34
N LEU A 597 -4.29 -34.89 10.00
CA LEU A 597 -4.50 -35.50 11.32
C LEU A 597 -3.62 -34.75 12.33
N SER A 598 -4.27 -34.34 13.42
CA SER A 598 -3.74 -33.73 14.65
C SER A 598 -2.31 -34.14 15.03
N ILE A 599 -1.44 -33.16 15.28
CA ILE A 599 -0.15 -33.35 15.94
C ILE A 599 -0.40 -33.51 17.45
N ASP A 600 0.06 -34.63 18.00
CA ASP A 600 0.02 -34.96 19.42
C ASP A 600 1.18 -34.25 20.15
N MET A 601 0.84 -33.22 20.94
CA MET A 601 1.78 -32.26 21.56
C MET A 601 2.64 -32.88 22.69
N ASP A 602 2.27 -34.06 23.18
CA ASP A 602 2.92 -34.69 24.34
C ASP A 602 4.18 -35.50 23.99
N LYS A 603 4.55 -35.60 22.71
CA LYS A 603 5.71 -36.37 22.24
C LYS A 603 6.97 -35.54 21.94
N VAL A 604 6.97 -34.25 22.25
CA VAL A 604 8.11 -33.37 21.95
C VAL A 604 9.23 -33.58 22.99
N VAL A 605 10.21 -34.41 22.66
CA VAL A 605 11.42 -34.62 23.47
C VAL A 605 12.34 -33.42 23.32
N LEU A 606 12.58 -32.69 24.41
CA LEU A 606 13.57 -31.62 24.50
C LEU A 606 14.98 -32.21 24.29
N PRO A 607 15.78 -31.73 23.32
CA PRO A 607 17.21 -32.01 23.34
C PRO A 607 17.80 -31.38 24.61
N ASN A 608 18.65 -32.12 25.29
CA ASN A 608 19.25 -31.76 26.57
C ASN A 608 20.26 -30.61 26.38
N ILE A 609 19.76 -29.39 26.22
CA ILE A 609 20.59 -28.19 26.15
C ILE A 609 21.14 -27.96 27.55
N ARG A 610 22.45 -28.17 27.73
CA ARG A 610 23.16 -27.77 28.95
C ARG A 610 22.78 -26.32 29.27
N ASN A 611 22.18 -26.11 30.43
CA ASN A 611 21.95 -24.79 30.99
C ASN A 611 23.29 -24.03 31.10
N TYR A 612 23.65 -23.27 30.09
CA TYR A 612 24.73 -22.31 30.21
C TYR A 612 24.17 -21.11 30.97
N LYS A 613 24.25 -21.16 32.31
CA LYS A 613 24.16 -19.95 33.11
C LYS A 613 25.36 -19.09 32.73
N PRO A 614 25.20 -17.87 32.16
CA PRO A 614 26.32 -16.97 32.04
C PRO A 614 26.83 -16.66 33.45
N GLN A 615 28.01 -17.17 33.79
CA GLN A 615 28.72 -16.75 34.99
C GLN A 615 29.16 -15.31 34.77
N VAL A 616 28.34 -14.36 35.22
CA VAL A 616 28.84 -13.03 35.54
C VAL A 616 29.73 -13.22 36.77
N ARG A 617 31.06 -13.19 36.58
CA ARG A 617 32.01 -13.12 37.69
C ARG A 617 31.63 -11.91 38.55
N PRO A 618 31.41 -12.06 39.86
CA PRO A 618 31.44 -10.92 40.76
C PRO A 618 32.86 -10.36 40.70
N LEU A 619 33.01 -9.08 40.37
CA LEU A 619 34.28 -8.38 40.56
C LEU A 619 34.65 -8.51 42.04
N SER A 620 35.85 -9.02 42.30
CA SER A 620 36.39 -9.10 43.66
C SER A 620 36.64 -7.67 44.18
N PRO A 621 36.55 -7.43 45.50
CA PRO A 621 36.79 -6.09 46.05
C PRO A 621 38.25 -5.70 45.79
N GLY A 622 38.51 -4.83 44.80
CA GLY A 622 39.83 -4.26 44.57
C GLY A 622 40.31 -4.11 43.12
N GLU A 623 39.63 -4.64 42.10
CA GLU A 623 40.04 -4.40 40.71
C GLU A 623 39.33 -3.18 40.10
N SER A 624 40.06 -2.08 39.97
CA SER A 624 39.65 -0.82 39.35
C SER A 624 39.79 -0.89 37.82
N GLY A 625 38.67 -0.94 37.10
CA GLY A 625 38.62 -0.70 35.66
C GLY A 625 38.63 0.79 35.36
N ALA A 626 39.62 1.23 34.59
CA ALA A 626 39.87 2.62 34.22
C ALA A 626 38.64 3.27 33.56
N TRP A 627 38.06 4.28 34.22
CA TRP A 627 37.50 5.54 33.68
C TRP A 627 36.88 6.34 34.85
N ASP A 628 37.72 6.87 35.72
CA ASP A 628 37.32 7.94 36.65
C ASP A 628 37.74 9.29 36.07
N ILE A 629 36.77 10.15 35.76
CA ILE A 629 36.96 11.61 35.64
C ILE A 629 35.96 12.28 36.59
N PRO A 630 36.38 13.30 37.38
CA PRO A 630 35.62 13.81 38.51
C PRO A 630 34.66 14.92 38.08
N GLY A 631 33.41 14.83 38.53
CA GLY A 631 32.42 15.91 38.37
C GLY A 631 31.04 15.38 38.00
N GLY A 632 30.31 14.89 39.00
CA GLY A 632 28.91 14.49 38.85
C GLY A 632 28.33 14.04 40.17
N ILE A 633 27.40 14.81 40.71
CA ILE A 633 26.71 14.55 41.97
C ILE A 633 25.96 13.22 41.84
N MET A 634 26.33 12.25 42.67
CA MET A 634 25.58 11.02 42.90
C MET A 634 24.41 11.32 43.84
N PRO A 635 23.15 10.99 43.50
CA PRO A 635 22.16 10.61 44.49
C PRO A 635 22.21 9.09 44.67
N GLY A 636 22.37 8.69 45.92
CA GLY A 636 22.59 7.31 46.33
C GLY A 636 21.41 6.35 46.12
N ARG A 637 21.76 5.09 46.39
CA ARG A 637 20.86 3.95 46.65
C ARG A 637 19.54 4.36 47.30
N TYR A 638 18.42 3.95 46.72
CA TYR A 638 17.16 3.86 47.44
C TYR A 638 16.69 2.40 47.43
N ASN A 639 17.13 1.67 48.47
CA ASN A 639 16.41 0.51 48.94
C ASN A 639 15.12 0.99 49.62
N GLN A 640 13.99 0.46 49.20
CA GLN A 640 12.99 -0.17 50.06
C GLN A 640 12.83 0.42 51.48
N GLU A 641 12.12 1.54 51.61
CA GLU A 641 11.32 1.93 52.80
C GLU A 641 10.59 3.27 52.53
N VAL A 642 9.39 3.22 51.91
CA VAL A 642 8.49 4.40 51.83
C VAL A 642 7.20 4.06 52.55
N GLY A 643 7.30 4.01 53.87
CA GLY A 643 6.16 3.87 54.80
C GLY A 643 6.06 5.00 55.84
N GLN A 644 6.99 5.98 55.88
CA GLN A 644 7.04 6.96 56.98
C GLN A 644 7.10 8.45 56.59
N THR A 645 7.12 8.83 55.31
CA THR A 645 7.25 10.25 54.89
C THR A 645 5.93 10.94 54.53
N ILE A 646 4.81 10.21 54.50
CA ILE A 646 3.46 10.75 54.24
C ILE A 646 2.93 11.69 55.36
N PRO A 647 3.23 11.52 56.66
CA PRO A 647 2.67 12.41 57.70
C PRO A 647 3.23 13.84 57.67
N MET A 648 4.50 14.03 57.27
CA MET A 648 5.19 15.32 57.33
C MET A 648 4.67 16.33 56.28
N PHE A 649 4.40 15.86 55.06
CA PHE A 649 3.87 16.72 54.00
C PHE A 649 2.39 17.08 54.22
N ALA A 650 1.61 16.18 54.82
CA ALA A 650 0.24 16.48 55.23
C ALA A 650 0.20 17.52 56.36
N PHE A 651 1.14 17.46 57.31
CA PHE A 651 1.24 18.43 58.41
C PHE A 651 1.64 19.84 57.93
N LEU A 652 2.58 19.93 56.99
CA LEU A 652 2.98 21.19 56.36
C LEU A 652 1.83 21.80 55.54
N GLY A 653 1.09 20.98 54.79
CA GLY A 653 -0.10 21.42 54.05
C GLY A 653 -1.20 21.98 54.98
N ALA A 654 -1.46 21.31 56.11
CA ALA A 654 -2.44 21.75 57.09
C ALA A 654 -2.04 23.08 57.77
N MET A 655 -0.75 23.29 58.04
CA MET A 655 -0.24 24.54 58.64
C MET A 655 -0.37 25.74 57.69
N VAL A 656 -0.19 25.54 56.39
CA VAL A 656 -0.39 26.60 55.40
C VAL A 656 -1.87 27.00 55.33
N VAL A 657 -2.79 26.02 55.35
CA VAL A 657 -4.24 26.30 55.37
C VAL A 657 -4.66 27.02 56.66
N LEU A 658 -4.14 26.60 57.82
CA LEU A 658 -4.38 27.26 59.11
C LEU A 658 -3.86 28.70 59.11
N SER A 659 -2.67 28.95 58.56
CA SER A 659 -2.12 30.30 58.47
C SER A 659 -2.97 31.21 57.57
N PHE A 660 -3.55 30.67 56.49
CA PHE A 660 -4.47 31.41 55.61
C PHE A 660 -5.78 31.80 56.33
N PHE A 661 -6.33 30.90 57.14
CA PHE A 661 -7.52 31.20 57.95
C PHE A 661 -7.24 32.20 59.09
N VAL A 662 -6.07 32.14 59.73
CA VAL A 662 -5.66 33.12 60.76
C VAL A 662 -5.49 34.52 60.15
N VAL A 663 -4.96 34.63 58.92
CA VAL A 663 -4.84 35.92 58.20
C VAL A 663 -6.21 36.48 57.79
N GLN A 664 -7.16 35.63 57.40
CA GLN A 664 -8.55 36.03 57.11
C GLN A 664 -9.28 36.53 58.38
N LEU A 665 -9.13 35.82 59.50
CA LEU A 665 -9.75 36.19 60.78
C LEU A 665 -9.14 37.44 61.42
N THR A 666 -7.86 37.71 61.20
CA THR A 666 -7.20 38.94 61.66
C THR A 666 -7.54 40.16 60.80
N LYS A 667 -7.72 40.00 59.47
CA LYS A 667 -8.25 41.07 58.60
C LYS A 667 -9.71 41.44 58.88
N SER A 668 -10.50 40.51 59.42
CA SER A 668 -11.88 40.77 59.86
C SER A 668 -11.99 41.66 61.11
N LYS A 669 -10.91 41.85 61.90
CA LYS A 669 -10.96 42.59 63.17
C LYS A 669 -10.54 44.06 63.10
N SER A 670 -10.13 44.57 61.94
CA SER A 670 -9.71 45.98 61.81
C SER A 670 -10.30 46.64 60.57
N LYS A 671 -11.51 47.18 60.68
CA LYS A 671 -11.87 48.52 60.15
C LYS A 671 -13.24 48.99 60.68
N PRO A 672 -13.40 50.28 61.01
CA PRO A 672 -14.50 50.79 61.83
C PRO A 672 -15.77 51.12 61.03
N LYS A 673 -16.91 50.98 61.70
CA LYS A 673 -18.29 51.25 61.23
C LYS A 673 -18.54 52.76 61.02
N ARG A 674 -19.20 53.14 59.91
CA ARG A 674 -20.43 53.99 59.98
C ARG A 674 -21.21 54.10 58.65
N ARG A 675 -22.53 53.96 58.83
CA ARG A 675 -23.69 54.53 58.10
C ARG A 675 -24.04 54.04 56.68
N LYS A 676 -25.07 53.18 56.62
CA LYS A 676 -26.20 53.27 55.65
C LYS A 676 -27.23 54.27 56.24
N PRO A 677 -28.22 54.85 55.52
CA PRO A 677 -28.92 54.27 54.36
C PRO A 677 -29.46 55.26 53.29
N ARG A 678 -29.89 54.75 52.13
CA ARG A 678 -31.31 54.88 51.71
C ARG A 678 -31.63 54.15 50.40
N VAL A 679 -32.74 53.44 50.49
CA VAL A 679 -33.60 52.90 49.43
C VAL A 679 -34.10 54.03 48.52
N LYS A 680 -34.19 53.79 47.20
CA LYS A 680 -35.34 54.21 46.40
C LYS A 680 -35.51 53.34 45.15
N ARG A 681 -36.78 53.08 44.87
CA ARG A 681 -37.44 52.21 43.89
C ARG A 681 -37.29 52.77 42.46
N ALA A 682 -37.37 51.86 41.47
CA ALA A 682 -37.97 51.93 40.12
C ALA A 682 -37.94 53.28 39.36
N THR A 683 -37.66 53.39 38.06
CA THR A 683 -38.36 52.74 36.92
C THR A 683 -37.79 53.32 35.60
N TYR A 684 -37.93 52.56 34.50
CA TYR A 684 -38.19 52.99 33.11
C TYR A 684 -37.16 53.66 32.16
N LEU A 685 -37.26 53.17 30.91
CA LEU A 685 -37.08 53.78 29.57
C LEU A 685 -35.66 54.18 29.11
N GLN A 686 -35.09 53.55 28.08
CA GLN A 686 -35.29 53.68 26.62
C GLN A 686 -34.64 54.92 25.97
N HIS A 687 -33.92 54.62 24.87
CA HIS A 687 -33.47 55.50 23.76
C HIS A 687 -32.21 56.35 24.02
N GLN A 688 -31.09 56.00 23.40
CA GLN A 688 -30.55 56.45 22.08
C GLN A 688 -29.38 57.39 22.41
N GLN A 689 -28.25 57.49 21.71
CA GLN A 689 -27.81 57.11 20.38
C GLN A 689 -26.29 57.36 20.36
N LEU A 690 -25.57 56.61 19.51
CA LEU A 690 -24.31 56.93 18.81
C LEU A 690 -23.25 55.83 18.94
N ALA A 691 -23.23 55.04 17.87
CA ALA A 691 -22.12 54.20 17.40
C ALA A 691 -21.01 55.11 16.78
N PRO A 692 -19.93 54.60 16.15
CA PRO A 692 -19.63 53.19 15.82
C PRO A 692 -18.15 52.77 15.89
N THR A 693 -17.94 51.48 15.52
CA THR A 693 -16.73 50.85 14.97
C THR A 693 -15.62 50.44 15.96
N GLY A 694 -15.08 49.22 15.93
CA GLY A 694 -15.38 48.07 15.07
C GLY A 694 -14.47 46.87 15.37
N LYS A 695 -14.97 45.70 14.96
CA LYS A 695 -14.27 44.45 14.56
C LYS A 695 -13.42 43.70 15.61
N ASN A 696 -13.92 42.50 15.97
CA ASN A 696 -13.33 41.14 15.94
C ASN A 696 -11.79 40.96 16.02
N PRO A 697 -11.24 39.79 16.43
CA PRO A 697 -11.89 38.47 16.54
C PRO A 697 -11.53 37.60 17.78
N THR A 698 -12.30 36.51 17.82
CA THR A 698 -12.14 35.17 18.40
C THR A 698 -10.74 34.58 18.59
N VAL A 699 -10.67 33.66 19.57
CA VAL A 699 -10.26 32.26 19.32
C VAL A 699 -11.43 31.37 19.71
#